data_AF-A0A925TBB2-F1
#
_entry.id   AF-A0A925TBB2-F1
#
_cell.length_a   1.000
_cell.length_b   1.000
_cell.length_c   1.000
_cell.angle_alpha   90.00
_cell.angle_beta   90.00
_cell.angle_gamma   90.00
#
_symmetry.space_group_name_H-M   'P 1'
#
loop_
_entity.id
_entity.type
_entity.pdbx_description
1 polymer ?
#
loop_
_entity_poly.entity_id
_entity_poly.type
_entity_poly.pdbx_seq_one_letter_code
_entity_poly.pdbx_strand_id
1 'polypeptide(L)'
;MLSLVLYGRNDTHGYNLHKRAAISLNCMAQMLVDDDDEIIFVDYNTPDDLPTFPEAIRDTLTPRARRFLRILRVRPADHEPWRHLTHLQVCETVARNAGIRRANGANPWILSTNTDMIFVPRQSDRSLTDMVDGLPARCHHLPRFELPQTLWEEFDRADPAAIMAHLGEFGSRLHLDEIVHGSDPARFDNHGDFQLLPRAALAAINGFDERMLNGWIVDSNMARRMMLHLGPPASLDADLAGYHCDHTRIGGVFHGRDHLENDYRRFYEWVERADLPHQASSWGLAEREIEEIRLAERPPGLTRLLAAVLPPPTGQAVVSNNRPDLPDVSAYSPEHAVPFIADLLATLPRNARIAWFGTRPRLLELMVAIHGAMGFTVPLVVAAECGLAVAGTHNVPAAVALAEADADMVIFEFGRATQDAALDGDETGWSNADLDAVAPVRAGFLAMVELERKAIAGGARPRPVVTVNAIHNRFEPLVHETLSVARSPFSSRVRHGAVRPDSSPLLRLSAVDLGPWLQRRMGRPQPVPVTEAVRLLTLAQLLLSDEGTPEQFLLACRAAEAMLAVLEFPPVAALGSAAMLRDRIQSERGATRFRDRLRLPLTDAIPSPMDAPCRLACAEDWEASDWIAPARKFLGGAFAGNLFRRSTAIWVAGQILAIAGREGTFGPGKRALLSPGAPECLPEILSEHMADIHVLAGPQPRPVSAVMRVPSRLDLSRSAPDNGLYHLIQLDDWAALADAAPRLSPGGLLVVVAPVALDAALQPHIQADSFGLEILPAAPMEVTRTTLDLMVGNDMVLPATWFFRRSRG
;
A
#
# COMPACT_ATOMS: atom_id res chain seq x y z
N MET A 1 27.94 -5.58 39.71
CA MET A 1 28.43 -6.44 38.61
C MET A 1 27.41 -7.50 38.21
N LEU A 2 26.54 -7.16 37.26
CA LEU A 2 25.46 -7.98 36.72
C LEU A 2 25.24 -7.65 35.23
N SER A 3 25.01 -8.66 34.40
CA SER A 3 24.55 -8.46 33.03
C SER A 3 23.10 -8.92 32.87
N LEU A 4 22.22 -8.01 32.46
CA LEU A 4 20.86 -8.34 32.02
C LEU A 4 20.91 -8.72 30.55
N VAL A 5 20.33 -9.85 30.15
CA VAL A 5 20.25 -10.30 28.76
C VAL A 5 18.79 -10.39 28.35
N LEU A 6 18.44 -9.57 27.38
CA LEU A 6 17.13 -9.48 26.73
C LEU A 6 17.30 -9.64 25.23
N TYR A 7 16.20 -9.91 24.54
CA TYR A 7 16.18 -9.96 23.09
C TYR A 7 14.86 -9.40 22.58
N GLY A 8 14.83 -9.03 21.30
CA GLY A 8 13.62 -8.61 20.62
C GLY A 8 13.87 -8.32 19.16
N ARG A 9 12.86 -7.78 18.50
CA ARG A 9 12.91 -7.36 17.10
C ARG A 9 12.14 -6.07 16.96
N ASN A 10 12.54 -5.22 16.02
CA ASN A 10 11.80 -4.00 15.71
C ASN A 10 10.53 -4.31 14.90
N ASP A 11 9.52 -4.80 15.61
CA ASP A 11 8.17 -5.02 15.11
C ASP A 11 7.13 -4.59 16.15
N THR A 12 5.86 -4.93 15.94
CA THR A 12 4.75 -4.53 16.84
C THR A 12 4.19 -5.72 17.63
N HIS A 13 5.05 -6.65 18.07
CA HIS A 13 4.63 -7.86 18.78
C HIS A 13 3.76 -7.58 20.02
N GLY A 14 2.57 -8.17 20.07
CA GLY A 14 1.72 -8.17 21.26
C GLY A 14 1.16 -6.80 21.66
N TYR A 15 0.91 -5.87 20.72
CA TYR A 15 0.35 -4.54 20.99
C TYR A 15 1.29 -3.59 21.77
N ASN A 16 1.53 -2.37 21.27
CA ASN A 16 2.32 -1.32 21.92
C ASN A 16 3.68 -1.75 22.54
N LEU A 17 4.39 -2.66 21.86
CA LEU A 17 5.71 -3.15 22.26
C LEU A 17 6.69 -2.02 22.59
N HIS A 18 6.71 -0.96 21.77
CA HIS A 18 7.57 0.22 21.96
C HIS A 18 7.44 0.83 23.37
N LYS A 19 6.22 0.96 23.90
CA LYS A 19 5.99 1.53 25.23
C LYS A 19 6.37 0.56 26.34
N ARG A 20 5.95 -0.71 26.25
CA ARG A 20 6.30 -1.73 27.25
C ARG A 20 7.81 -1.88 27.40
N ALA A 21 8.53 -1.98 26.29
CA ALA A 21 9.98 -2.09 26.30
C ALA A 21 10.67 -0.85 26.88
N ALA A 22 10.18 0.35 26.56
CA ALA A 22 10.71 1.57 27.16
C ALA A 22 10.51 1.60 28.68
N ILE A 23 9.32 1.21 29.17
CA ILE A 23 9.04 1.08 30.61
C ILE A 23 10.01 0.07 31.24
N SER A 24 10.08 -1.14 30.69
CA SER A 24 10.90 -2.23 31.20
C SER A 24 12.39 -1.84 31.26
N LEU A 25 12.96 -1.35 30.16
CA LEU A 25 14.37 -0.97 30.09
C LEU A 25 14.70 0.19 31.03
N ASN A 26 13.81 1.18 31.17
CA ASN A 26 14.02 2.31 32.08
C ASN A 26 13.94 1.86 33.56
N CYS A 27 12.98 1.01 33.93
CA CYS A 27 12.89 0.46 35.28
C CYS A 27 14.05 -0.49 35.61
N MET A 28 14.47 -1.35 34.68
CA MET A 28 15.66 -2.19 34.87
C MET A 28 16.91 -1.35 35.07
N ALA A 29 17.11 -0.31 34.27
CA ALA A 29 18.25 0.59 34.41
C ALA A 29 18.25 1.34 35.76
N GLN A 30 17.07 1.61 36.34
CA GLN A 30 16.93 2.21 37.67
C GLN A 30 17.46 1.28 38.78
N MET A 31 17.50 -0.04 38.53
CA MET A 31 17.95 -1.06 39.47
C MET A 31 19.45 -1.42 39.36
N LEU A 32 20.17 -0.89 38.38
CA LEU A 32 21.62 -1.10 38.20
C LEU A 32 22.37 0.08 38.78
N VAL A 33 23.47 -0.12 39.51
CA VAL A 33 24.22 0.98 40.17
C VAL A 33 25.72 0.92 39.94
N ASP A 34 26.28 -0.23 39.60
CA ASP A 34 27.69 -0.40 39.29
C ASP A 34 28.02 0.16 37.90
N ASP A 35 29.25 0.61 37.70
CA ASP A 35 29.70 1.10 36.38
C ASP A 35 29.89 -0.04 35.38
N ASP A 36 30.15 -1.27 35.86
CA ASP A 36 30.31 -2.49 35.07
C ASP A 36 29.00 -3.27 34.82
N ASP A 37 27.89 -2.83 35.43
CA ASP A 37 26.58 -3.38 35.12
C ASP A 37 26.18 -3.06 33.68
N GLU A 38 25.40 -3.93 33.06
CA GLU A 38 24.98 -3.75 31.67
C GLU A 38 23.62 -4.36 31.38
N ILE A 39 22.95 -3.78 30.39
CA ILE A 39 21.77 -4.35 29.74
C ILE A 39 22.17 -4.70 28.32
N ILE A 40 22.17 -5.98 27.98
CA ILE A 40 22.42 -6.48 26.64
C ILE A 40 21.07 -6.77 26.00
N PHE A 41 20.75 -5.98 24.98
CA PHE A 41 19.60 -6.19 24.12
C PHE A 41 20.07 -6.82 22.81
N VAL A 42 19.65 -8.05 22.56
CA VAL A 42 19.92 -8.72 21.28
C VAL A 42 18.78 -8.42 20.32
N ASP A 43 19.03 -7.48 19.40
CA ASP A 43 18.10 -7.16 18.32
C ASP A 43 18.24 -8.21 17.22
N TYR A 44 17.21 -9.03 17.02
CA TYR A 44 17.30 -10.25 16.25
C TYR A 44 16.44 -10.19 14.98
N ASN A 45 17.10 -10.31 13.83
CA ASN A 45 16.48 -10.43 12.50
C ASN A 45 15.60 -9.20 12.12
N THR A 46 15.75 -8.05 12.79
CA THR A 46 15.17 -6.79 12.32
C THR A 46 15.65 -6.53 10.88
N PRO A 47 14.73 -6.21 9.94
CA PRO A 47 15.09 -5.88 8.57
C PRO A 47 16.23 -4.84 8.48
N ASP A 48 17.13 -5.00 7.52
CA ASP A 48 18.31 -4.13 7.40
C ASP A 48 17.98 -2.68 7.04
N ASP A 49 16.79 -2.43 6.50
CA ASP A 49 16.21 -1.12 6.19
C ASP A 49 15.54 -0.44 7.40
N LEU A 50 15.51 -1.11 8.56
CA LEU A 50 15.00 -0.56 9.82
C LEU A 50 16.14 -0.38 10.83
N PRO A 51 16.05 0.63 11.73
CA PRO A 51 16.93 0.71 12.88
C PRO A 51 16.65 -0.46 13.84
N THR A 52 17.59 -0.78 14.73
CA THR A 52 17.30 -1.73 15.81
C THR A 52 16.16 -1.20 16.68
N PHE A 53 15.48 -2.11 17.37
CA PHE A 53 14.35 -1.75 18.21
C PHE A 53 14.71 -0.72 19.29
N PRO A 54 15.82 -0.84 20.03
CA PRO A 54 16.16 0.19 21.02
C PRO A 54 16.62 1.52 20.40
N GLU A 55 17.15 1.53 19.18
CA GLU A 55 17.38 2.78 18.43
C GLU A 55 16.05 3.46 18.08
N ALA A 56 15.04 2.69 17.67
CA ALA A 56 13.71 3.20 17.29
C ALA A 56 12.96 3.87 18.45
N ILE A 57 13.20 3.44 19.69
CA ILE A 57 12.58 4.02 20.91
C ILE A 57 13.54 4.90 21.71
N ARG A 58 14.70 5.24 21.16
CA ARG A 58 15.79 5.94 21.87
C ARG A 58 15.36 7.23 22.56
N ASP A 59 14.44 7.98 21.96
CA ASP A 59 13.89 9.23 22.47
C ASP A 59 13.06 9.05 23.75
N THR A 60 12.56 7.83 23.98
CA THR A 60 11.76 7.45 25.16
C THR A 60 12.60 6.81 26.26
N LEU A 61 13.88 6.52 26.01
CA LEU A 61 14.79 5.94 26.97
C LEU A 61 15.47 7.03 27.82
N THR A 62 15.51 6.79 29.13
CA THR A 62 16.21 7.66 30.08
C THR A 62 17.72 7.73 29.78
N PRO A 63 18.42 8.80 30.19
CA PRO A 63 19.89 8.84 30.11
C PRO A 63 20.56 7.64 30.80
N ARG A 64 19.99 7.17 31.92
CA ARG A 64 20.48 6.01 32.65
C ARG A 64 20.33 4.71 31.84
N ALA A 65 19.18 4.47 31.24
CA ALA A 65 19.00 3.31 30.37
C ALA A 65 19.97 3.31 29.19
N ARG A 66 20.11 4.43 28.48
CA ARG A 66 21.04 4.56 27.34
C ARG A 66 22.50 4.33 27.72
N ARG A 67 22.89 4.64 28.97
CA ARG A 67 24.23 4.40 29.50
C ARG A 67 24.53 2.90 29.64
N PHE A 68 23.61 2.15 30.24
CA PHE A 68 23.80 0.71 30.50
C PHE A 68 23.50 -0.17 29.28
N LEU A 69 22.77 0.35 28.29
CA LEU A 69 22.31 -0.43 27.16
C LEU A 69 23.41 -0.68 26.12
N ARG A 70 23.61 -1.96 25.82
CA ARG A 70 24.38 -2.53 24.72
C ARG A 70 23.43 -3.22 23.77
N ILE A 71 23.47 -2.85 22.50
CA ILE A 71 22.62 -3.49 21.49
C ILE A 71 23.50 -4.38 20.64
N LEU A 72 23.19 -5.67 20.57
CA LEU A 72 23.85 -6.62 19.69
C LEU A 72 22.90 -6.92 18.53
N ARG A 73 23.25 -6.46 17.32
CA ARG A 73 22.41 -6.62 16.13
C ARG A 73 22.73 -7.93 15.42
N VAL A 74 21.83 -8.89 15.51
CA VAL A 74 21.86 -10.13 14.72
C VAL A 74 21.07 -9.89 13.44
N ARG A 75 21.75 -9.89 12.29
CA ARG A 75 21.17 -9.46 11.02
C ARG A 75 20.30 -10.54 10.39
N PRO A 76 19.42 -10.19 9.44
CA PRO A 76 18.64 -11.17 8.69
C PRO A 76 19.46 -12.28 8.02
N ALA A 77 20.67 -11.95 7.54
CA ALA A 77 21.61 -12.91 6.97
C ALA A 77 22.10 -13.94 8.00
N ASP A 78 22.26 -13.55 9.26
CA ASP A 78 22.64 -14.48 10.34
C ASP A 78 21.50 -15.44 10.67
N HIS A 79 20.24 -15.01 10.56
CA HIS A 79 19.06 -15.86 10.80
C HIS A 79 18.78 -16.86 9.66
N GLU A 80 19.25 -16.58 8.43
CA GLU A 80 18.90 -17.36 7.24
C GLU A 80 19.12 -18.88 7.35
N PRO A 81 20.18 -19.40 8.01
CA PRO A 81 20.37 -20.84 8.20
C PRO A 81 19.20 -21.53 8.91
N TRP A 82 18.43 -20.83 9.75
CA TRP A 82 17.30 -21.38 10.50
C TRP A 82 15.94 -21.07 9.87
N ARG A 83 15.87 -20.18 8.87
CA ARG A 83 14.60 -19.69 8.31
C ARG A 83 13.63 -20.79 7.87
N HIS A 84 14.15 -21.91 7.37
CA HIS A 84 13.34 -23.04 6.90
C HIS A 84 13.05 -24.08 8.00
N LEU A 85 13.68 -23.93 9.18
CA LEU A 85 13.54 -24.81 10.34
C LEU A 85 12.61 -24.23 11.40
N THR A 86 12.25 -22.95 11.30
CA THR A 86 11.33 -22.28 12.21
C THR A 86 10.36 -21.36 11.48
N HIS A 87 9.19 -21.18 12.07
CA HIS A 87 8.22 -20.17 11.67
C HIS A 87 8.45 -18.82 12.39
N LEU A 88 9.31 -18.80 13.41
CA LEU A 88 9.57 -17.64 14.24
C LEU A 88 10.55 -16.68 13.58
N GLN A 89 10.24 -15.40 13.68
CA GLN A 89 11.14 -14.33 13.25
C GLN A 89 12.32 -14.12 14.21
N VAL A 90 12.21 -14.65 15.43
CA VAL A 90 13.21 -14.55 16.48
C VAL A 90 13.44 -15.94 17.08
N CYS A 91 14.70 -16.39 17.08
CA CYS A 91 15.10 -17.62 17.75
C CYS A 91 15.64 -17.29 19.15
N GLU A 92 14.78 -17.40 20.16
CA GLU A 92 15.09 -17.04 21.55
C GLU A 92 16.41 -17.64 22.06
N THR A 93 16.63 -18.95 21.83
CA THR A 93 17.83 -19.65 22.33
C THR A 93 19.11 -19.09 21.74
N VAL A 94 19.14 -18.87 20.42
CA VAL A 94 20.28 -18.29 19.71
C VAL A 94 20.50 -16.84 20.15
N ALA A 95 19.44 -16.05 20.29
CA ALA A 95 19.52 -14.66 20.73
C ALA A 95 20.08 -14.55 22.15
N ARG A 96 19.52 -15.29 23.12
CA ARG A 96 20.00 -15.30 24.51
C ARG A 96 21.45 -15.77 24.59
N ASN A 97 21.83 -16.82 23.87
CA ASN A 97 23.21 -17.29 23.84
C ASN A 97 24.17 -16.27 23.23
N ALA A 98 23.77 -15.56 22.16
CA ALA A 98 24.58 -14.51 21.55
C ALA A 98 24.89 -13.38 22.54
N GLY A 99 23.89 -13.00 23.36
CA GLY A 99 24.02 -12.04 24.46
C GLY A 99 24.90 -12.56 25.59
N ILE A 100 24.63 -13.75 26.12
CA ILE A 100 25.40 -14.38 27.21
C ILE A 100 26.89 -14.47 26.84
N ARG A 101 27.19 -14.92 25.62
CA ARG A 101 28.57 -15.09 25.16
C ARG A 101 29.33 -13.76 25.12
N ARG A 102 28.65 -12.65 24.80
CA ARG A 102 29.22 -11.30 24.64
C ARG A 102 29.04 -10.40 25.88
N ALA A 103 28.45 -10.94 26.95
CA ALA A 103 28.37 -10.28 28.23
C ALA A 103 29.75 -10.04 28.83
N ASN A 104 29.88 -8.96 29.60
CA ASN A 104 31.08 -8.56 30.33
C ASN A 104 31.61 -9.76 31.13
N GLY A 105 32.87 -10.13 30.87
CA GLY A 105 33.52 -11.28 31.50
C GLY A 105 33.73 -11.11 33.01
N ALA A 106 33.74 -9.86 33.50
CA ALA A 106 33.86 -9.55 34.91
C ALA A 106 32.56 -9.79 35.70
N ASN A 107 31.41 -9.80 35.03
CA ASN A 107 30.11 -9.96 35.69
C ASN A 107 29.87 -11.45 36.04
N PRO A 108 29.80 -11.82 37.33
CA PRO A 108 29.61 -13.21 37.76
C PRO A 108 28.18 -13.72 37.54
N TRP A 109 27.22 -12.80 37.40
CA TRP A 109 25.80 -13.08 37.28
C TRP A 109 25.23 -12.62 35.95
N ILE A 110 24.35 -13.46 35.38
CA ILE A 110 23.52 -13.12 34.23
C ILE A 110 22.06 -13.20 34.66
N LEU A 111 21.29 -12.14 34.43
CA LEU A 111 19.84 -12.20 34.48
C LEU A 111 19.29 -12.35 33.06
N SER A 112 18.77 -13.53 32.74
CA SER A 112 18.00 -13.76 31.51
C SER A 112 16.54 -13.37 31.77
N THR A 113 16.04 -12.38 31.03
CA THR A 113 14.68 -11.81 31.22
C THR A 113 14.08 -11.34 29.88
N ASN A 114 12.86 -10.79 29.93
CA ASN A 114 12.07 -10.33 28.80
C ASN A 114 11.84 -8.82 28.84
N THR A 115 11.46 -8.24 27.70
CA THR A 115 11.39 -6.78 27.47
C THR A 115 10.12 -6.11 28.02
N ASP A 116 9.38 -6.80 28.86
CA ASP A 116 8.10 -6.40 29.44
C ASP A 116 8.07 -6.59 30.97
N MET A 117 9.23 -6.87 31.56
CA MET A 117 9.38 -7.02 33.00
C MET A 117 9.71 -5.71 33.71
N ILE A 118 9.12 -5.49 34.87
CA ILE A 118 9.42 -4.41 35.81
C ILE A 118 9.81 -5.04 37.15
N PHE A 119 10.97 -4.68 37.66
CA PHE A 119 11.47 -5.16 38.95
C PHE A 119 11.33 -4.08 40.01
N VAL A 120 10.63 -4.41 41.10
CA VAL A 120 10.36 -3.49 42.20
C VAL A 120 10.97 -4.06 43.47
N PRO A 121 11.92 -3.36 44.12
CA PRO A 121 12.50 -3.85 45.36
C PRO A 121 11.47 -3.75 46.49
N ARG A 122 11.39 -4.80 47.33
CA ARG A 122 10.52 -4.79 48.52
C ARG A 122 11.07 -3.88 49.62
N GLN A 123 12.37 -3.62 49.60
CA GLN A 123 13.07 -2.66 50.45
C GLN A 123 13.53 -1.49 49.58
N SER A 124 13.00 -0.29 49.84
CA SER A 124 13.04 0.86 48.92
C SER A 124 14.44 1.36 48.51
N ASP A 125 15.49 0.96 49.22
CA ASP A 125 16.88 1.43 49.04
C ASP A 125 17.83 0.41 48.42
N ARG A 126 17.37 -0.82 48.13
CA ARG A 126 18.23 -1.87 47.55
C ARG A 126 18.14 -1.90 46.03
N SER A 127 19.29 -1.82 45.37
CA SER A 127 19.40 -2.08 43.93
C SER A 127 19.46 -3.58 43.64
N LEU A 128 19.27 -3.98 42.37
CA LEU A 128 19.44 -5.38 41.98
C LEU A 128 20.90 -5.81 42.13
N THR A 129 21.84 -4.89 41.89
CA THR A 129 23.28 -5.07 42.13
C THR A 129 23.58 -5.47 43.58
N ASP A 130 22.96 -4.79 44.55
CA ASP A 130 23.13 -5.08 45.97
C ASP A 130 22.43 -6.38 46.39
N MET A 131 21.42 -6.80 45.64
CA MET A 131 20.71 -8.06 45.87
C MET A 131 21.49 -9.27 45.40
N VAL A 132 22.25 -9.14 44.29
CA VAL A 132 23.04 -10.27 43.76
C VAL A 132 24.34 -10.51 44.53
N ASP A 133 24.81 -9.52 45.28
CA ASP A 133 25.99 -9.67 46.12
C ASP A 133 25.76 -10.67 47.26
N GLY A 134 26.68 -11.61 47.42
CA GLY A 134 26.59 -12.68 48.43
C GLY A 134 25.55 -13.78 48.16
N LEU A 135 24.81 -13.76 47.04
CA LEU A 135 23.89 -14.85 46.71
C LEU A 135 24.63 -16.18 46.51
N PRO A 136 24.06 -17.31 46.97
CA PRO A 136 24.62 -18.62 46.66
C PRO A 136 24.55 -18.87 45.15
N ALA A 137 25.57 -19.52 44.58
CA ALA A 137 25.64 -19.90 43.18
C ALA A 137 24.58 -20.96 42.81
N ARG A 138 23.34 -20.52 42.64
CA ARG A 138 22.15 -21.29 42.27
C ARG A 138 21.41 -20.57 41.15
N CYS A 139 20.48 -21.26 40.49
CA CYS A 139 19.47 -20.60 39.68
C CYS A 139 18.44 -19.95 40.60
N HIS A 140 18.24 -18.63 40.48
CA HIS A 140 17.26 -17.90 41.27
C HIS A 140 16.08 -17.49 40.38
N HIS A 141 14.87 -17.76 40.88
CA HIS A 141 13.61 -17.39 40.24
C HIS A 141 12.85 -16.35 41.06
N LEU A 142 11.92 -15.69 40.39
CA LEU A 142 11.04 -14.67 40.95
C LEU A 142 9.59 -14.98 40.53
N PRO A 143 8.59 -14.84 41.42
CA PRO A 143 7.19 -14.89 41.03
C PRO A 143 6.88 -13.78 40.02
N ARG A 144 6.08 -14.13 39.01
CA ARG A 144 5.62 -13.21 37.97
C ARG A 144 4.21 -12.72 38.32
N PHE A 145 4.06 -11.43 38.56
CA PHE A 145 2.78 -10.77 38.75
C PHE A 145 2.29 -10.16 37.44
N GLU A 146 1.10 -10.53 36.99
CA GLU A 146 0.53 -10.00 35.76
C GLU A 146 0.02 -8.58 35.97
N LEU A 147 0.46 -7.66 35.12
CA LEU A 147 0.03 -6.26 35.13
C LEU A 147 -0.92 -6.01 33.94
N PRO A 148 -2.23 -5.80 34.17
CA PRO A 148 -3.20 -5.56 33.11
C PRO A 148 -2.83 -4.39 32.18
N GLN A 149 -3.12 -4.57 30.89
CA GLN A 149 -2.75 -3.61 29.84
C GLN A 149 -3.15 -2.17 30.08
N THR A 150 -4.40 -1.94 30.51
CA THR A 150 -4.85 -0.57 30.76
C THR A 150 -4.06 0.09 31.90
N LEU A 151 -3.58 -0.67 32.88
CA LEU A 151 -2.84 -0.11 34.01
C LEU A 151 -1.43 0.30 33.61
N TRP A 152 -0.66 -0.56 32.94
CA TRP A 152 0.68 -0.16 32.50
C TRP A 152 0.65 0.90 31.39
N GLU A 153 -0.47 1.03 30.66
CA GLU A 153 -0.68 2.13 29.72
C GLU A 153 -0.83 3.50 30.40
N GLU A 154 -1.13 3.57 31.70
CA GLU A 154 -1.17 4.84 32.43
C GLU A 154 0.22 5.38 32.76
N PHE A 155 1.25 4.53 32.68
CA PHE A 155 2.60 4.90 33.08
C PHE A 155 3.27 5.87 32.10
N ASP A 156 3.92 6.89 32.67
CA ASP A 156 4.92 7.68 31.96
C ASP A 156 6.24 6.90 31.91
N ARG A 157 6.53 6.32 30.75
CA ARG A 157 7.76 5.56 30.49
C ARG A 157 9.04 6.34 30.77
N ALA A 158 9.01 7.67 30.84
CA ALA A 158 10.17 8.50 31.17
C ALA A 158 10.45 8.61 32.68
N ASP A 159 9.51 8.18 33.55
CA ASP A 159 9.64 8.23 35.01
C ASP A 159 9.60 6.83 35.65
N PRO A 160 10.68 6.03 35.52
CA PRO A 160 10.74 4.69 36.07
C PRO A 160 10.61 4.66 37.61
N ALA A 161 11.03 5.73 38.30
CA ALA A 161 10.95 5.80 39.75
C ALA A 161 9.50 5.91 40.22
N ALA A 162 8.68 6.75 39.57
CA ALA A 162 7.26 6.84 39.86
C ALA A 162 6.52 5.52 39.55
N ILE A 163 6.87 4.84 38.46
CA ILE A 163 6.31 3.52 38.11
C ILE A 163 6.60 2.50 39.22
N MET A 164 7.86 2.37 39.63
CA MET A 164 8.26 1.42 40.67
C MET A 164 7.60 1.75 42.02
N ALA A 165 7.52 3.03 42.38
CA ALA A 165 6.83 3.46 43.60
C ALA A 165 5.33 3.13 43.55
N HIS A 166 4.68 3.39 42.42
CA HIS A 166 3.27 3.06 42.21
C HIS A 166 3.02 1.55 42.35
N LEU A 167 3.80 0.72 41.68
CA LEU A 167 3.67 -0.74 41.79
C LEU A 167 3.99 -1.25 43.20
N GLY A 168 4.97 -0.66 43.89
CA GLY A 168 5.28 -0.98 45.28
C GLY A 168 4.13 -0.67 46.25
N GLU A 169 3.37 0.40 46.02
CA GLU A 169 2.20 0.75 46.84
C GLU A 169 0.94 -0.01 46.42
N PHE A 170 0.67 -0.09 45.12
CA PHE A 170 -0.63 -0.52 44.60
C PHE A 170 -0.69 -1.97 44.15
N GLY A 171 0.43 -2.67 43.94
CA GLY A 171 0.42 -4.08 43.50
C GLY A 171 -0.49 -4.96 44.36
N SER A 172 -0.23 -5.00 45.66
CA SER A 172 -1.07 -5.72 46.62
C SER A 172 -2.48 -5.14 46.79
N ARG A 173 -2.63 -3.81 46.75
CA ARG A 173 -3.95 -3.12 46.89
C ARG A 173 -4.88 -3.41 45.72
N LEU A 174 -4.33 -3.64 44.53
CA LEU A 174 -5.04 -4.00 43.32
C LEU A 174 -5.15 -5.52 43.14
N HIS A 175 -4.71 -6.30 44.13
CA HIS A 175 -4.70 -7.76 44.11
C HIS A 175 -3.88 -8.37 42.95
N LEU A 176 -2.79 -7.72 42.55
CA LEU A 176 -1.90 -8.19 41.47
C LEU A 176 -0.85 -9.21 41.97
N ASP A 177 -0.50 -9.16 43.25
CA ASP A 177 0.56 -9.96 43.87
C ASP A 177 0.13 -11.43 44.13
N GLU A 178 -0.23 -12.17 43.07
CA GLU A 178 -0.53 -13.60 43.14
C GLU A 178 0.72 -14.45 42.89
N ILE A 179 1.14 -15.24 43.88
CA ILE A 179 2.25 -16.19 43.71
C ILE A 179 1.70 -17.53 43.21
N VAL A 180 2.07 -17.91 42.00
CA VAL A 180 1.73 -19.19 41.40
C VAL A 180 2.95 -20.10 41.38
N HIS A 181 2.86 -21.27 41.99
CA HIS A 181 3.95 -22.25 42.05
C HIS A 181 4.01 -23.12 40.80
N GLY A 182 5.23 -23.41 40.35
CA GLY A 182 5.51 -24.24 39.18
C GLY A 182 6.08 -25.62 39.55
N SER A 183 6.66 -26.29 38.54
CA SER A 183 7.41 -27.56 38.72
C SER A 183 8.68 -27.36 39.57
N ASP A 184 9.28 -28.44 40.09
CA ASP A 184 10.49 -28.37 40.93
C ASP A 184 11.64 -27.56 40.29
N PRO A 185 11.98 -27.71 38.99
CA PRO A 185 13.00 -26.86 38.36
C PRO A 185 12.57 -25.39 38.20
N ALA A 186 11.28 -25.14 37.98
CA ALA A 186 10.72 -23.81 37.69
C ALA A 186 10.48 -22.98 38.96
N ARG A 187 10.11 -23.63 40.07
CA ARG A 187 9.64 -23.06 41.35
C ARG A 187 8.36 -22.23 41.26
N PHE A 188 8.23 -21.37 40.26
CA PHE A 188 7.08 -20.50 39.99
C PHE A 188 6.57 -20.72 38.56
N ASP A 189 5.33 -20.32 38.31
CA ASP A 189 4.80 -20.26 36.96
C ASP A 189 5.50 -19.16 36.14
N ASN A 190 5.63 -19.36 34.82
CA ASN A 190 6.29 -18.43 33.88
C ASN A 190 7.69 -17.94 34.35
N HIS A 191 8.48 -18.85 34.92
CA HIS A 191 9.81 -18.55 35.48
C HIS A 191 10.85 -18.07 34.44
N GLY A 192 10.57 -18.20 33.14
CA GLY A 192 11.41 -17.66 32.06
C GLY A 192 11.53 -16.14 32.03
N ASP A 193 10.58 -15.43 32.64
CA ASP A 193 10.64 -13.97 32.78
C ASP A 193 11.75 -13.52 33.73
N PHE A 194 12.19 -14.40 34.64
CA PHE A 194 13.30 -14.13 35.55
C PHE A 194 14.12 -15.39 35.86
N GLN A 195 15.29 -15.49 35.22
CA GLN A 195 16.29 -16.51 35.54
C GLN A 195 17.65 -15.84 35.82
N LEU A 196 17.97 -15.66 37.10
CA LEU A 196 19.28 -15.17 37.53
C LEU A 196 20.23 -16.36 37.75
N LEU A 197 21.32 -16.37 36.99
CA LEU A 197 22.18 -17.54 36.78
C LEU A 197 23.66 -17.17 36.94
N PRO A 198 24.49 -18.03 37.56
CA PRO A 198 25.94 -17.82 37.55
C PRO A 198 26.48 -17.94 36.12
N ARG A 199 27.25 -16.95 35.68
CA ARG A 199 27.88 -16.93 34.34
C ARG A 199 28.72 -18.19 34.10
N ALA A 200 29.47 -18.62 35.10
CA ALA A 200 30.30 -19.82 35.02
C ALA A 200 29.49 -21.10 34.77
N ALA A 201 28.28 -21.20 35.33
CA ALA A 201 27.38 -22.32 35.10
C ALA A 201 26.84 -22.33 33.67
N LEU A 202 26.43 -21.16 33.15
CA LEU A 202 26.01 -21.00 31.75
C LEU A 202 27.13 -21.43 30.78
N ALA A 203 28.37 -21.01 31.03
CA ALA A 203 29.52 -21.42 30.24
C ALA A 203 29.78 -22.94 30.34
N ALA A 204 29.67 -23.54 31.53
CA ALA A 204 29.91 -24.96 31.75
C ALA A 204 28.90 -25.85 31.01
N ILE A 205 27.64 -25.40 30.86
CA ILE A 205 26.61 -26.18 30.15
C ILE A 205 26.49 -25.83 28.66
N ASN A 206 27.20 -24.81 28.20
CA ASN A 206 27.14 -24.23 26.84
C ASN A 206 25.81 -23.53 26.53
N GLY A 207 25.25 -22.79 27.49
CA GLY A 207 24.06 -21.94 27.30
C GLY A 207 22.73 -22.70 27.09
N PHE A 208 21.79 -22.08 26.39
CA PHE A 208 20.50 -22.66 25.98
C PHE A 208 20.67 -23.63 24.81
N ASP A 209 19.83 -24.67 24.71
CA ASP A 209 19.87 -25.66 23.62
C ASP A 209 19.40 -25.05 22.28
N GLU A 210 20.32 -24.76 21.35
CA GLU A 210 20.01 -24.03 20.10
C GLU A 210 19.23 -24.85 19.07
N ARG A 211 18.93 -26.11 19.37
CA ARG A 211 18.02 -26.94 18.57
C ARG A 211 16.54 -26.62 18.86
N MET A 212 16.26 -25.85 19.91
CA MET A 212 14.91 -25.41 20.28
C MET A 212 14.50 -24.18 19.47
N LEU A 213 13.99 -24.40 18.26
CA LEU A 213 13.71 -23.34 17.27
C LEU A 213 12.23 -22.94 17.19
N ASN A 214 11.33 -23.63 17.87
CA ASN A 214 9.88 -23.44 17.73
C ASN A 214 9.21 -22.72 18.92
N GLY A 215 9.99 -22.13 19.83
CA GLY A 215 9.47 -21.48 21.03
C GLY A 215 8.84 -22.47 22.03
N TRP A 216 8.33 -21.92 23.14
CA TRP A 216 7.84 -22.67 24.31
C TRP A 216 8.96 -23.49 25.00
N ILE A 217 8.85 -23.68 26.33
CA ILE A 217 9.70 -24.51 27.22
C ILE A 217 11.22 -24.25 27.23
N VAL A 218 11.70 -23.19 26.56
CA VAL A 218 13.14 -22.84 26.46
C VAL A 218 13.75 -22.57 27.84
N ASP A 219 13.05 -21.75 28.62
CA ASP A 219 13.32 -21.43 30.01
C ASP A 219 13.22 -22.66 30.92
N SER A 220 12.24 -23.54 30.68
CA SER A 220 12.06 -24.80 31.41
C SER A 220 13.21 -25.78 31.17
N ASN A 221 13.72 -25.87 29.93
CA ASN A 221 14.93 -26.64 29.61
C ASN A 221 16.13 -26.11 30.40
N MET A 222 16.34 -24.78 30.39
CA MET A 222 17.42 -24.14 31.12
C MET A 222 17.31 -24.40 32.63
N ALA A 223 16.13 -24.21 33.22
CA ALA A 223 15.88 -24.43 34.64
C ALA A 223 16.17 -25.89 35.04
N ARG A 224 15.73 -26.87 34.24
CA ARG A 224 16.03 -28.29 34.47
C ARG A 224 17.53 -28.60 34.40
N ARG A 225 18.25 -28.05 33.42
CA ARG A 225 19.71 -28.22 33.31
C ARG A 225 20.45 -27.59 34.49
N MET A 226 20.00 -26.42 34.94
CA MET A 226 20.56 -25.75 36.11
C MET A 226 20.27 -26.51 37.41
N MET A 227 19.10 -27.13 37.53
CA MET A 227 18.80 -28.01 38.65
C MET A 227 19.76 -29.22 38.70
N LEU A 228 20.07 -29.82 37.55
CA LEU A 228 21.05 -30.91 37.45
C LEU A 228 22.49 -30.46 37.76
N HIS A 229 22.83 -29.20 37.47
CA HIS A 229 24.20 -28.68 37.63
C HIS A 229 24.47 -28.05 39.02
N LEU A 230 23.52 -27.27 39.55
CA LEU A 230 23.65 -26.46 40.76
C LEU A 230 22.74 -26.94 41.91
N GLY A 231 21.85 -27.90 41.65
CA GLY A 231 20.83 -28.35 42.59
C GLY A 231 19.56 -27.47 42.57
N PRO A 232 18.65 -27.65 43.56
CA PRO A 232 17.35 -26.99 43.56
C PRO A 232 17.42 -25.45 43.43
N PRO A 233 16.47 -24.83 42.71
CA PRO A 233 16.45 -23.38 42.52
C PRO A 233 16.15 -22.64 43.83
N ALA A 234 16.67 -21.41 43.91
CA ALA A 234 16.43 -20.47 44.98
C ALA A 234 15.41 -19.38 44.56
N SER A 235 15.04 -18.52 45.51
CA SER A 235 13.96 -17.54 45.39
C SER A 235 14.46 -16.15 45.73
N LEU A 236 14.00 -15.13 44.99
CA LEU A 236 14.20 -13.72 45.34
C LEU A 236 12.90 -13.00 45.75
N ASP A 237 11.82 -13.74 45.99
CA ASP A 237 10.50 -13.18 46.34
C ASP A 237 10.47 -12.38 47.65
N ALA A 238 11.40 -12.63 48.57
CA ALA A 238 11.52 -11.88 49.82
C ALA A 238 12.10 -10.47 49.61
N ASP A 239 12.92 -10.26 48.58
CA ASP A 239 13.65 -9.01 48.33
C ASP A 239 13.09 -8.23 47.14
N LEU A 240 12.46 -8.92 46.18
CA LEU A 240 12.07 -8.37 44.89
C LEU A 240 10.64 -8.79 44.51
N ALA A 241 9.96 -7.94 43.75
CA ALA A 241 8.70 -8.23 43.07
C ALA A 241 8.89 -8.04 41.56
N GLY A 242 8.37 -8.96 40.75
CA GLY A 242 8.45 -8.93 39.30
C GLY A 242 7.07 -8.76 38.67
N TYR A 243 6.85 -7.63 38.01
CA TYR A 243 5.61 -7.36 37.29
C TYR A 243 5.82 -7.51 35.79
N HIS A 244 4.98 -8.32 35.15
CA HIS A 244 4.97 -8.53 33.70
C HIS A 244 3.89 -7.65 33.08
N CYS A 245 4.26 -6.80 32.12
CA CYS A 245 3.30 -6.00 31.37
C CYS A 245 2.53 -6.89 30.38
N ASP A 246 1.29 -7.27 30.72
CA ASP A 246 0.44 -8.15 29.90
C ASP A 246 0.33 -7.65 28.45
N HIS A 247 0.18 -8.60 27.53
CA HIS A 247 0.13 -8.35 26.10
C HIS A 247 -0.79 -9.33 25.34
N THR A 248 -1.72 -9.99 26.04
CA THR A 248 -2.57 -11.06 25.49
C THR A 248 -3.89 -10.60 24.84
N ARG A 249 -4.29 -9.33 24.96
CA ARG A 249 -5.52 -8.77 24.34
C ARG A 249 -5.60 -8.93 22.81
N ILE A 250 -4.47 -9.04 22.12
CA ILE A 250 -4.42 -9.33 20.68
C ILE A 250 -3.63 -10.62 20.51
N GLY A 251 -4.16 -11.58 19.73
CA GLY A 251 -3.48 -12.84 19.47
C GLY A 251 -2.09 -12.60 18.88
N GLY A 252 -1.05 -13.00 19.61
CA GLY A 252 0.34 -12.99 19.14
C GLY A 252 0.71 -14.26 18.39
N VAL A 253 1.88 -14.25 17.74
CA VAL A 253 2.44 -15.40 17.00
C VAL A 253 2.55 -16.66 17.89
N PHE A 254 2.83 -16.48 19.19
CA PHE A 254 2.96 -17.55 20.18
C PHE A 254 1.63 -18.03 20.81
N HIS A 255 0.50 -17.39 20.50
CA HIS A 255 -0.80 -17.71 21.14
C HIS A 255 -1.88 -18.15 20.13
N GLY A 256 -1.46 -18.47 18.89
CA GLY A 256 -2.35 -19.03 17.87
C GLY A 256 -2.67 -20.50 18.14
N ARG A 257 -3.88 -20.94 17.80
CA ARG A 257 -4.36 -22.32 18.06
C ARG A 257 -3.52 -23.42 17.37
N ASP A 258 -2.85 -23.11 16.27
CA ASP A 258 -2.15 -24.06 15.40
C ASP A 258 -0.62 -23.82 15.34
N HIS A 259 -0.02 -23.28 16.40
CA HIS A 259 1.42 -22.99 16.42
C HIS A 259 2.27 -24.25 16.64
N LEU A 260 3.43 -24.31 15.99
CA LEU A 260 4.42 -25.37 16.20
C LEU A 260 5.23 -25.05 17.45
N GLU A 261 5.41 -26.01 18.34
CA GLU A 261 6.16 -25.87 19.59
C GLU A 261 7.38 -26.80 19.63
N ASN A 262 8.30 -26.56 20.57
CA ASN A 262 9.38 -27.49 20.86
C ASN A 262 8.85 -28.79 21.51
N ASP A 263 9.47 -29.93 21.19
CA ASP A 263 9.10 -31.24 21.78
C ASP A 263 9.43 -31.28 23.29
N TYR A 264 8.40 -31.20 24.11
CA TYR A 264 8.48 -31.27 25.57
C TYR A 264 9.18 -32.52 26.11
N ARG A 265 8.98 -33.69 25.49
CA ARG A 265 9.63 -34.92 25.95
C ARG A 265 11.13 -34.83 25.74
N ARG A 266 11.53 -34.45 24.53
CA ARG A 266 12.93 -34.34 24.15
C ARG A 266 13.67 -33.26 24.93
N PHE A 267 13.08 -32.07 25.07
CA PHE A 267 13.76 -30.89 25.61
C PHE A 267 13.45 -30.64 27.08
N TYR A 268 12.59 -31.42 27.72
CA TYR A 268 12.40 -31.32 29.16
C TYR A 268 12.41 -32.71 29.80
N GLU A 269 11.45 -33.57 29.49
CA GLU A 269 11.25 -34.85 30.20
C GLU A 269 12.48 -35.77 30.18
N TRP A 270 13.16 -35.88 29.04
CA TRP A 270 14.31 -36.76 28.80
C TRP A 270 15.67 -36.09 29.01
N VAL A 271 15.70 -34.89 29.60
CA VAL A 271 16.96 -34.22 29.94
C VAL A 271 17.53 -34.84 31.21
N GLU A 272 18.60 -35.62 31.06
CA GLU A 272 19.31 -36.35 32.13
C GLU A 272 20.69 -35.76 32.47
N ARG A 273 21.21 -34.85 31.64
CA ARG A 273 22.49 -34.17 31.85
C ARG A 273 22.36 -32.67 31.64
N ALA A 274 23.17 -31.90 32.35
CA ALA A 274 23.13 -30.44 32.29
C ALA A 274 23.74 -29.87 31.00
N ASP A 275 24.87 -30.42 30.55
CA ASP A 275 25.68 -29.85 29.48
C ASP A 275 25.21 -30.23 28.05
N LEU A 276 25.60 -29.40 27.08
CA LEU A 276 25.24 -29.47 25.66
C LEU A 276 26.49 -29.67 24.76
N PRO A 277 27.12 -30.85 24.77
CA PRO A 277 28.40 -31.06 24.06
C PRO A 277 28.30 -30.87 22.54
N HIS A 278 27.12 -31.06 21.95
CA HIS A 278 26.90 -30.93 20.50
C HIS A 278 27.04 -29.50 19.96
N GLN A 279 26.99 -28.48 20.83
CA GLN A 279 27.12 -27.06 20.46
C GLN A 279 28.27 -26.35 21.18
N ALA A 280 29.16 -27.10 21.85
CA ALA A 280 30.20 -26.52 22.70
C ALA A 280 31.10 -25.50 21.99
N SER A 281 31.39 -25.72 20.69
CA SER A 281 32.20 -24.81 19.88
C SER A 281 31.39 -23.72 19.15
N SER A 282 30.07 -23.87 18.99
CA SER A 282 29.26 -23.06 18.07
C SER A 282 28.22 -22.17 18.74
N TRP A 283 27.88 -22.43 20.01
CA TRP A 283 26.78 -21.73 20.69
C TRP A 283 26.99 -20.21 20.78
N GLY A 284 25.89 -19.47 20.63
CA GLY A 284 25.84 -18.02 20.72
C GLY A 284 26.46 -17.30 19.53
N LEU A 285 26.31 -17.88 18.32
CA LEU A 285 26.91 -17.34 17.09
C LEU A 285 28.43 -17.15 17.27
N ALA A 286 29.11 -18.18 17.78
CA ALA A 286 30.51 -18.11 18.20
C ALA A 286 31.47 -17.67 17.10
N GLU A 287 31.19 -18.07 15.86
CA GLU A 287 32.02 -17.84 14.68
C GLU A 287 31.62 -16.57 13.91
N ARG A 288 30.60 -15.83 14.38
CA ARG A 288 30.10 -14.61 13.73
C ARG A 288 30.59 -13.37 14.46
N GLU A 289 31.04 -12.39 13.70
CA GLU A 289 31.18 -11.03 14.18
C GLU A 289 29.78 -10.40 14.26
N ILE A 290 29.41 -9.89 15.43
CA ILE A 290 28.09 -9.30 15.67
C ILE A 290 28.31 -7.82 15.93
N GLU A 291 27.57 -7.00 15.19
CA GLU A 291 27.60 -5.54 15.34
C GLU A 291 27.10 -5.14 16.72
N GLU A 292 27.84 -4.25 17.38
CA GLU A 292 27.47 -3.66 18.66
C GLU A 292 27.15 -2.17 18.47
N ILE A 293 25.99 -1.74 18.98
CA ILE A 293 25.53 -0.35 18.92
C ILE A 293 25.37 0.18 20.35
N ARG A 294 25.88 1.40 20.58
CA ARG A 294 25.79 2.13 21.86
C ARG A 294 24.94 3.38 21.68
N LEU A 295 23.91 3.56 22.51
CA LEU A 295 23.04 4.74 22.45
C LEU A 295 23.57 5.96 23.22
N ALA A 296 24.48 5.73 24.16
CA ALA A 296 25.19 6.76 24.92
C ALA A 296 26.14 7.56 24.02
N GLU A 297 26.78 6.88 23.07
CA GLU A 297 27.60 7.49 22.04
C GLU A 297 26.70 8.08 20.96
N ARG A 298 26.95 9.34 20.57
CA ARG A 298 26.14 10.00 19.55
C ARG A 298 26.96 10.08 18.26
N PRO A 299 26.77 9.17 17.29
CA PRO A 299 27.26 9.45 15.95
C PRO A 299 26.66 10.79 15.47
N PRO A 300 27.35 11.53 14.59
CA PRO A 300 26.76 12.70 13.95
C PRO A 300 25.43 12.29 13.33
N GLY A 301 24.32 12.89 13.77
CA GLY A 301 23.01 12.58 13.20
C GLY A 301 23.00 12.89 11.70
N LEU A 302 22.16 12.18 10.94
CA LEU A 302 22.07 12.32 9.48
C LEU A 302 21.94 13.80 9.04
N THR A 303 21.20 14.62 9.78
CA THR A 303 21.10 16.08 9.57
C THR A 303 22.47 16.77 9.52
N ARG A 304 23.37 16.45 10.45
CA ARG A 304 24.71 17.07 10.51
C ARG A 304 25.61 16.59 9.38
N LEU A 305 25.51 15.31 9.01
CA LEU A 305 26.25 14.75 7.88
C LEU A 305 25.78 15.38 6.56
N LEU A 306 24.46 15.44 6.33
CA LEU A 306 23.87 16.08 5.17
C LEU A 306 24.24 17.57 5.10
N ALA A 307 24.18 18.30 6.21
CA ALA A 307 24.57 19.72 6.24
C ALA A 307 26.06 19.97 5.93
N ALA A 308 26.93 18.96 6.13
CA ALA A 308 28.35 19.05 5.79
C ALA A 308 28.64 18.73 4.31
N VAL A 309 27.77 17.96 3.66
CA VAL A 309 27.94 17.48 2.27
C VAL A 309 27.16 18.34 1.28
N LEU A 310 25.94 18.74 1.64
CA LEU A 310 25.08 19.53 0.76
C LEU A 310 25.49 21.00 0.78
N PRO A 311 25.41 21.69 -0.38
CA PRO A 311 25.63 23.13 -0.41
C PRO A 311 24.56 23.85 0.43
N PRO A 312 24.88 25.02 1.01
CA PRO A 312 23.89 25.82 1.71
C PRO A 312 22.74 26.18 0.77
N PRO A 313 21.48 26.14 1.25
CA PRO A 313 20.33 26.45 0.41
C PRO A 313 20.40 27.90 -0.05
N THR A 314 19.93 28.16 -1.27
CA THR A 314 19.88 29.50 -1.89
C THR A 314 18.83 30.44 -1.26
N GLY A 315 18.13 29.99 -0.20
CA GLY A 315 17.13 30.76 0.54
C GLY A 315 15.70 30.69 -0.03
N GLN A 316 15.49 30.06 -1.19
CA GLN A 316 14.18 29.81 -1.79
C GLN A 316 13.89 28.30 -1.84
N ALA A 317 12.62 27.91 -1.65
CA ALA A 317 12.21 26.52 -1.81
C ALA A 317 12.31 26.09 -3.27
N VAL A 318 12.79 24.87 -3.52
CA VAL A 318 12.76 24.26 -4.86
C VAL A 318 11.30 24.03 -5.23
N VAL A 319 10.87 24.60 -6.36
CA VAL A 319 9.53 24.39 -6.92
C VAL A 319 9.62 23.26 -7.94
N SER A 320 8.64 22.36 -7.93
CA SER A 320 8.51 21.32 -8.94
C SER A 320 7.04 21.12 -9.28
N ASN A 321 6.72 20.99 -10.57
CA ASN A 321 5.34 20.77 -11.01
C ASN A 321 5.05 19.28 -11.17
N ASN A 322 4.14 18.75 -10.36
CA ASN A 322 3.55 17.42 -10.56
C ASN A 322 2.08 17.58 -10.95
N ARG A 323 1.81 17.69 -12.26
CA ARG A 323 0.46 17.91 -12.78
C ARG A 323 0.12 16.87 -13.84
N PRO A 324 -1.15 16.44 -13.96
CA PRO A 324 -1.56 15.47 -14.98
C PRO A 324 -1.29 15.89 -16.43
N ASP A 325 -1.20 17.19 -16.69
CA ASP A 325 -0.93 17.77 -18.01
C ASP A 325 0.57 17.94 -18.33
N LEU A 326 1.46 17.58 -17.40
CA LEU A 326 2.90 17.52 -17.58
C LEU A 326 3.39 16.07 -17.40
N PRO A 327 3.05 15.15 -18.32
CA PRO A 327 3.54 13.78 -18.24
C PRO A 327 5.05 13.75 -18.51
N ASP A 328 5.74 12.73 -17.98
CA ASP A 328 7.15 12.47 -18.28
C ASP A 328 8.13 13.52 -17.76
N VAL A 329 7.91 13.97 -16.51
CA VAL A 329 8.80 14.92 -15.84
C VAL A 329 10.17 14.27 -15.62
N SER A 330 11.16 14.77 -16.34
CA SER A 330 12.49 14.19 -16.41
C SER A 330 13.49 14.89 -15.49
N ALA A 331 13.21 16.15 -15.15
CA ALA A 331 14.08 16.98 -14.33
C ALA A 331 13.89 16.75 -12.82
N TYR A 332 15.00 16.72 -12.10
CA TYR A 332 15.03 16.77 -10.62
C TYR A 332 16.33 17.40 -10.09
N SER A 333 16.37 17.77 -8.81
CA SER A 333 17.59 18.25 -8.14
C SER A 333 18.31 17.09 -7.43
N PRO A 334 19.61 16.86 -7.71
CA PRO A 334 20.44 15.91 -6.96
C PRO A 334 20.49 16.23 -5.46
N GLU A 335 20.70 17.49 -5.09
CA GLU A 335 20.76 17.95 -3.70
C GLU A 335 19.48 17.64 -2.92
N HIS A 336 18.34 17.68 -3.60
CA HIS A 336 17.05 17.33 -3.02
C HIS A 336 16.84 15.82 -2.86
N ALA A 337 17.38 15.00 -3.78
CA ALA A 337 17.25 13.54 -3.72
C ALA A 337 18.16 12.89 -2.67
N VAL A 338 19.36 13.43 -2.45
CA VAL A 338 20.39 12.86 -1.55
C VAL A 338 19.87 12.60 -0.13
N PRO A 339 19.13 13.50 0.54
CA PRO A 339 18.55 13.21 1.86
C PRO A 339 17.72 11.93 1.91
N PHE A 340 16.90 11.68 0.88
CA PHE A 340 16.05 10.49 0.82
C PHE A 340 16.83 9.20 0.51
N ILE A 341 17.92 9.31 -0.26
CA ILE A 341 18.80 8.16 -0.48
C ILE A 341 19.60 7.86 0.79
N ALA A 342 20.16 8.88 1.43
CA ALA A 342 20.96 8.74 2.64
C ALA A 342 20.17 8.17 3.83
N ASP A 343 18.87 8.47 3.90
CA ASP A 343 17.94 7.84 4.85
C ASP A 343 17.92 6.32 4.71
N LEU A 344 17.84 5.82 3.47
CA LEU A 344 17.86 4.38 3.17
C LEU A 344 19.22 3.70 3.45
N LEU A 345 20.30 4.48 3.50
CA LEU A 345 21.65 3.98 3.83
C LEU A 345 21.93 4.00 5.33
N ALA A 346 21.10 4.67 6.14
CA ALA A 346 21.40 4.96 7.53
C ALA A 346 21.60 3.69 8.38
N THR A 347 20.85 2.63 8.06
CA THR A 347 20.77 1.37 8.81
C THR A 347 21.63 0.25 8.24
N LEU A 348 22.21 0.44 7.04
CA LEU A 348 23.10 -0.51 6.40
C LEU A 348 24.41 -0.68 7.18
N PRO A 349 25.02 -1.88 7.14
CA PRO A 349 26.33 -2.08 7.75
C PRO A 349 27.39 -1.24 7.01
N ARG A 350 28.41 -0.77 7.74
CA ARG A 350 29.42 0.14 7.17
C ARG A 350 30.39 -0.53 6.19
N ASN A 351 30.34 -1.84 6.07
CA ASN A 351 31.03 -2.61 5.02
C ASN A 351 30.10 -3.03 3.88
N ALA A 352 28.86 -2.52 3.81
CA ALA A 352 27.93 -2.82 2.74
C ALA A 352 28.48 -2.43 1.36
N ARG A 353 28.23 -3.28 0.37
CA ARG A 353 28.64 -3.11 -1.03
C ARG A 353 27.46 -2.57 -1.85
N ILE A 354 27.55 -1.31 -2.23
CA ILE A 354 26.45 -0.64 -2.96
C ILE A 354 26.82 -0.51 -4.44
N ALA A 355 26.00 -1.10 -5.31
CA ALA A 355 26.12 -0.91 -6.75
C ALA A 355 25.34 0.32 -7.22
N TRP A 356 25.93 1.08 -8.14
CA TRP A 356 25.38 2.31 -8.71
C TRP A 356 25.29 2.23 -10.23
N PHE A 357 24.08 2.50 -10.74
CA PHE A 357 23.77 2.67 -12.15
C PHE A 357 23.11 4.04 -12.32
N GLY A 358 23.78 4.98 -12.98
CA GLY A 358 23.22 6.33 -13.16
C GLY A 358 23.93 7.09 -14.26
N THR A 359 23.38 8.24 -14.63
CA THR A 359 23.86 9.09 -15.72
C THR A 359 24.30 10.47 -15.25
N ARG A 360 24.01 10.87 -14.01
CA ARG A 360 24.31 12.21 -13.48
C ARG A 360 25.56 12.26 -12.60
N PRO A 361 26.68 12.87 -13.05
CA PRO A 361 27.88 13.04 -12.25
C PRO A 361 27.61 13.74 -10.92
N ARG A 362 26.78 14.80 -10.91
CA ARG A 362 26.54 15.60 -9.70
C ARG A 362 25.92 14.81 -8.56
N LEU A 363 24.97 13.94 -8.87
CA LEU A 363 24.37 13.08 -7.85
C LEU A 363 25.39 12.05 -7.34
N LEU A 364 26.16 11.43 -8.23
CA LEU A 364 27.19 10.47 -7.85
C LEU A 364 28.27 11.11 -6.94
N GLU A 365 28.70 12.34 -7.22
CA GLU A 365 29.63 13.10 -6.35
C GLU A 365 29.07 13.30 -4.93
N LEU A 366 27.82 13.74 -4.82
CA LEU A 366 27.16 13.91 -3.52
C LEU A 366 26.99 12.57 -2.81
N MET A 367 26.71 11.50 -3.57
CA MET A 367 26.60 10.15 -3.03
C MET A 367 27.94 9.64 -2.50
N VAL A 368 29.06 9.86 -3.19
CA VAL A 368 30.41 9.52 -2.68
C VAL A 368 30.71 10.30 -1.40
N ALA A 369 30.40 11.59 -1.37
CA ALA A 369 30.65 12.44 -0.21
C ALA A 369 29.81 12.02 1.02
N ILE A 370 28.51 11.77 0.86
CA ILE A 370 27.65 11.31 1.97
C ILE A 370 28.01 9.89 2.41
N HIS A 371 28.34 9.01 1.47
CA HIS A 371 28.82 7.65 1.75
C HIS A 371 30.09 7.66 2.61
N GLY A 372 31.07 8.50 2.26
CA GLY A 372 32.27 8.70 3.07
C GLY A 372 31.96 9.32 4.44
N ALA A 373 31.09 10.33 4.50
CA ALA A 373 30.70 10.98 5.75
C ALA A 373 29.93 10.07 6.72
N MET A 374 29.17 9.10 6.19
CA MET A 374 28.48 8.06 6.96
C MET A 374 29.42 6.94 7.42
N GLY A 375 30.69 6.96 7.01
CA GLY A 375 31.72 6.03 7.46
C GLY A 375 31.73 4.68 6.76
N PHE A 376 31.16 4.58 5.55
CA PHE A 376 31.26 3.35 4.78
C PHE A 376 32.71 3.08 4.34
N THR A 377 33.11 1.81 4.42
CA THR A 377 34.49 1.34 4.26
C THR A 377 34.77 0.77 2.87
N VAL A 378 33.73 0.36 2.15
CA VAL A 378 33.84 -0.18 0.79
C VAL A 378 33.40 0.90 -0.21
N PRO A 379 34.21 1.28 -1.21
CA PRO A 379 33.82 2.26 -2.22
C PRO A 379 32.55 1.87 -3.00
N LEU A 380 31.79 2.87 -3.46
CA LEU A 380 30.65 2.65 -4.36
C LEU A 380 31.10 1.95 -5.65
N VAL A 381 30.42 0.86 -6.01
CA VAL A 381 30.71 0.09 -7.23
C VAL A 381 29.88 0.63 -8.38
N VAL A 382 30.51 1.25 -9.36
CA VAL A 382 29.81 1.95 -10.47
C VAL A 382 29.86 1.10 -11.73
N ALA A 383 28.72 0.92 -12.38
CA ALA A 383 28.65 0.21 -13.65
C ALA A 383 29.32 1.01 -14.76
N ALA A 384 30.40 0.45 -15.33
CA ALA A 384 31.24 1.11 -16.32
C ALA A 384 30.48 1.51 -17.60
N GLU A 385 29.47 0.74 -17.98
CA GLU A 385 28.61 0.95 -19.14
C GLU A 385 27.77 2.23 -19.03
N CYS A 386 27.58 2.76 -17.82
CA CYS A 386 26.90 4.04 -17.61
C CYS A 386 27.81 5.25 -17.89
N GLY A 387 29.11 5.05 -18.15
CA GLY A 387 30.02 6.09 -18.59
C GLY A 387 30.39 7.16 -17.54
N LEU A 388 30.04 6.94 -16.27
CA LEU A 388 30.39 7.83 -15.16
C LEU A 388 31.72 7.43 -14.51
N ALA A 389 32.56 8.41 -14.21
CA ALA A 389 33.78 8.23 -13.42
C ALA A 389 33.93 9.39 -12.43
N VAL A 390 33.84 9.08 -11.13
CA VAL A 390 34.00 10.05 -10.03
C VAL A 390 35.07 9.53 -9.08
N ALA A 391 35.94 10.42 -8.57
CA ALA A 391 36.98 10.03 -7.62
C ALA A 391 36.37 9.38 -6.36
N GLY A 392 36.94 8.27 -5.91
CA GLY A 392 36.42 7.51 -4.77
C GLY A 392 35.39 6.42 -5.12
N THR A 393 35.19 6.13 -6.42
CA THR A 393 34.34 5.02 -6.90
C THR A 393 35.19 3.87 -7.47
N HIS A 394 34.59 2.67 -7.54
CA HIS A 394 35.17 1.49 -8.17
C HIS A 394 34.38 1.12 -9.43
N ASN A 395 34.92 1.45 -10.60
CA ASN A 395 34.25 1.20 -11.89
C ASN A 395 34.51 -0.23 -12.38
N VAL A 396 33.45 -0.99 -12.59
CA VAL A 396 33.50 -2.39 -13.06
C VAL A 396 32.40 -2.66 -14.10
N PRO A 397 32.51 -3.71 -14.92
CA PRO A 397 31.41 -4.10 -15.82
C PRO A 397 30.11 -4.34 -15.05
N ALA A 398 28.95 -4.03 -15.64
CA ALA A 398 27.63 -4.10 -15.00
C ALA A 398 27.34 -5.46 -14.36
N ALA A 399 27.69 -6.55 -15.04
CA ALA A 399 27.53 -7.90 -14.50
C ALA A 399 28.38 -8.12 -13.24
N VAL A 400 29.58 -7.54 -13.21
CA VAL A 400 30.47 -7.56 -12.03
C VAL A 400 29.92 -6.65 -10.95
N ALA A 401 29.41 -5.46 -11.27
CA ALA A 401 28.78 -4.57 -10.29
C ALA A 401 27.61 -5.25 -9.58
N LEU A 402 26.76 -5.95 -10.33
CA LEU A 402 25.64 -6.73 -9.78
C LEU A 402 26.10 -7.94 -8.97
N ALA A 403 27.25 -8.54 -9.27
CA ALA A 403 27.82 -9.65 -8.50
C ALA A 403 28.57 -9.15 -7.25
N GLU A 404 29.25 -8.01 -7.35
CA GLU A 404 30.04 -7.40 -6.27
C GLU A 404 29.16 -6.70 -5.24
N ALA A 405 28.01 -6.13 -5.60
CA ALA A 405 27.02 -5.69 -4.63
C ALA A 405 26.28 -6.89 -3.98
N ASP A 406 27.00 -7.98 -3.74
CA ASP A 406 26.51 -9.24 -3.22
C ASP A 406 25.63 -8.98 -1.99
N ALA A 407 24.35 -9.32 -2.11
CA ALA A 407 23.28 -9.17 -1.11
C ALA A 407 22.90 -7.75 -0.59
N ASP A 408 23.73 -6.70 -0.68
CA ASP A 408 23.51 -5.48 0.13
C ASP A 408 22.51 -4.45 -0.45
N MET A 409 22.81 -3.80 -1.58
CA MET A 409 21.90 -2.82 -2.20
C MET A 409 22.31 -2.48 -3.65
N VAL A 410 21.32 -2.24 -4.52
CA VAL A 410 21.55 -1.72 -5.88
C VAL A 410 20.73 -0.44 -6.11
N ILE A 411 21.38 0.60 -6.63
CA ILE A 411 20.77 1.91 -6.91
C ILE A 411 20.73 2.17 -8.42
N PHE A 412 19.56 2.49 -8.95
CA PHE A 412 19.32 2.86 -10.36
C PHE A 412 18.80 4.29 -10.45
N GLU A 413 19.51 5.14 -11.17
CA GLU A 413 19.23 6.57 -11.31
C GLU A 413 18.82 6.90 -12.75
N PHE A 414 17.54 7.26 -12.92
CA PHE A 414 16.93 7.54 -14.22
C PHE A 414 16.85 9.05 -14.49
N GLY A 415 17.98 9.74 -14.48
CA GLY A 415 18.07 11.17 -14.77
C GLY A 415 18.58 11.50 -16.15
N ARG A 416 18.49 12.78 -16.48
CA ARG A 416 19.02 13.37 -17.71
C ARG A 416 20.47 13.76 -17.53
N ALA A 417 21.35 13.15 -18.32
CA ALA A 417 22.78 13.48 -18.31
C ALA A 417 23.02 14.95 -18.69
N THR A 418 22.21 15.53 -19.58
CA THR A 418 22.38 16.93 -20.01
C THR A 418 21.98 17.96 -18.96
N GLN A 419 21.24 17.56 -17.91
CA GLN A 419 20.70 18.49 -16.92
C GLN A 419 21.78 19.10 -16.02
N ASP A 420 22.88 18.39 -15.78
CA ASP A 420 24.01 18.93 -15.00
C ASP A 420 24.72 20.09 -15.73
N ALA A 421 24.51 20.23 -17.05
CA ALA A 421 25.12 21.27 -17.89
C ALA A 421 24.21 22.50 -18.14
N ALA A 422 22.92 22.44 -17.85
CA ALA A 422 21.96 23.52 -18.11
C ALA A 422 21.20 23.89 -16.82
N LEU A 423 21.56 25.03 -16.21
CA LEU A 423 21.00 25.47 -14.92
C LEU A 423 19.57 26.01 -15.00
N ASP A 424 19.07 26.35 -16.19
CA ASP A 424 17.70 26.83 -16.42
C ASP A 424 17.16 26.22 -17.72
N GLY A 425 16.24 25.27 -17.65
CA GLY A 425 15.68 24.62 -18.83
C GLY A 425 14.52 23.67 -18.54
N ASP A 426 13.64 23.54 -19.52
CA ASP A 426 12.37 22.79 -19.56
C ASP A 426 12.31 21.55 -18.63
N GLU A 427 11.33 21.54 -17.72
CA GLU A 427 11.04 20.43 -16.79
C GLU A 427 10.61 19.14 -17.53
N THR A 428 10.23 19.28 -18.80
CA THR A 428 9.68 18.21 -19.63
C THR A 428 10.59 17.86 -20.81
N GLY A 429 10.49 16.60 -21.25
CA GLY A 429 11.18 16.12 -22.44
C GLY A 429 12.49 15.41 -22.16
N TRP A 430 12.82 14.52 -23.10
CA TRP A 430 14.05 13.73 -23.15
C TRP A 430 14.67 13.95 -24.52
N SER A 431 15.94 14.33 -24.59
CA SER A 431 16.66 14.32 -25.86
C SER A 431 17.04 12.88 -26.24
N ASN A 432 17.33 12.61 -27.52
CA ASN A 432 17.86 11.30 -27.92
C ASN A 432 19.17 10.99 -27.19
N ALA A 433 20.02 12.01 -26.96
CA ALA A 433 21.24 11.86 -26.19
C ALA A 433 20.97 11.46 -24.72
N ASP A 434 19.93 12.02 -24.08
CA ASP A 434 19.53 11.61 -22.73
C ASP A 434 19.03 10.15 -22.71
N LEU A 435 18.28 9.73 -23.73
CA LEU A 435 17.77 8.37 -23.84
C LEU A 435 18.86 7.35 -24.11
N ASP A 436 19.82 7.70 -24.97
CA ASP A 436 21.01 6.89 -25.23
C ASP A 436 21.87 6.76 -23.96
N ALA A 437 22.01 7.84 -23.19
CA ALA A 437 22.77 7.84 -21.93
C ALA A 437 22.11 6.99 -20.83
N VAL A 438 20.77 6.97 -20.73
CA VAL A 438 20.05 6.18 -19.70
C VAL A 438 19.79 4.73 -20.14
N ALA A 439 19.99 4.40 -21.41
CA ALA A 439 19.79 3.04 -21.91
C ALA A 439 20.61 1.96 -21.16
N PRO A 440 21.90 2.18 -20.82
CA PRO A 440 22.67 1.28 -19.97
C PRO A 440 22.10 1.09 -18.56
N VAL A 441 21.56 2.16 -17.94
CA VAL A 441 20.90 2.08 -16.63
C VAL A 441 19.67 1.17 -16.71
N ARG A 442 18.83 1.37 -17.74
CA ARG A 442 17.66 0.53 -17.99
C ARG A 442 18.04 -0.93 -18.27
N ALA A 443 19.10 -1.17 -19.05
CA ALA A 443 19.59 -2.51 -19.34
C ALA A 443 20.09 -3.20 -18.06
N GLY A 444 20.85 -2.50 -17.23
CA GLY A 444 21.31 -2.99 -15.93
C GLY A 444 20.15 -3.31 -14.99
N PHE A 445 19.10 -2.49 -14.97
CA PHE A 445 17.90 -2.72 -14.17
C PHE A 445 17.20 -4.02 -14.58
N LEU A 446 16.99 -4.24 -15.87
CA LEU A 446 16.37 -5.46 -16.39
C LEU A 446 17.22 -6.70 -16.11
N ALA A 447 18.55 -6.60 -16.26
CA ALA A 447 19.46 -7.69 -15.93
C ALA A 447 19.42 -8.05 -14.44
N MET A 448 19.38 -7.04 -13.57
CA MET A 448 19.22 -7.22 -12.12
C MET A 448 17.90 -7.94 -11.80
N VAL A 449 16.78 -7.51 -12.40
CA VAL A 449 15.46 -8.15 -12.18
C VAL A 449 15.49 -9.63 -12.54
N GLU A 450 16.14 -10.00 -13.65
CA GLU A 450 16.28 -11.40 -14.06
C GLU A 450 17.13 -12.21 -13.08
N LEU A 451 18.26 -11.67 -12.66
CA LEU A 451 19.14 -12.29 -11.66
C LEU A 451 18.41 -12.51 -10.33
N GLU A 452 17.67 -11.50 -9.85
CA GLU A 452 16.90 -11.59 -8.61
C GLU A 452 15.79 -12.61 -8.71
N ARG A 453 15.03 -12.66 -9.81
CA ARG A 453 13.98 -13.67 -9.99
C ARG A 453 14.54 -15.08 -9.94
N LYS A 454 15.68 -15.31 -10.59
CA LYS A 454 16.37 -16.60 -10.52
C LYS A 454 16.83 -16.93 -9.10
N ALA A 455 17.35 -15.96 -8.37
CA ALA A 455 17.77 -16.14 -6.98
C ALA A 455 16.58 -16.44 -6.05
N ILE A 456 15.48 -15.67 -6.16
CA ILE A 456 14.23 -15.87 -5.43
C ILE A 456 13.63 -17.24 -5.72
N ALA A 457 13.60 -17.66 -6.98
CA ALA A 457 13.14 -19.00 -7.37
C ALA A 457 14.01 -20.12 -6.76
N GLY A 458 15.30 -19.84 -6.52
CA GLY A 458 16.22 -20.70 -5.77
C GLY A 458 16.10 -20.60 -4.25
N GLY A 459 15.15 -19.82 -3.71
CA GLY A 459 14.90 -19.66 -2.28
C GLY A 459 15.66 -18.51 -1.61
N ALA A 460 16.47 -17.74 -2.36
CA ALA A 460 17.19 -16.59 -1.80
C ALA A 460 16.25 -15.43 -1.44
N ARG A 461 16.67 -14.58 -0.49
CA ARG A 461 15.98 -13.31 -0.23
C ARG A 461 16.29 -12.31 -1.35
N PRO A 462 15.30 -11.52 -1.80
CA PRO A 462 15.55 -10.50 -2.80
C PRO A 462 16.34 -9.33 -2.20
N ARG A 463 17.25 -8.76 -2.99
CA ARG A 463 18.05 -7.60 -2.57
C ARG A 463 17.20 -6.31 -2.53
N PRO A 464 17.54 -5.37 -1.64
CA PRO A 464 17.02 -4.01 -1.70
C PRO A 464 17.43 -3.31 -3.00
N VAL A 465 16.45 -2.74 -3.68
CA VAL A 465 16.63 -1.95 -4.91
C VAL A 465 16.10 -0.55 -4.67
N VAL A 466 16.91 0.45 -4.99
CA VAL A 466 16.54 1.87 -4.94
C VAL A 466 16.50 2.42 -6.35
N THR A 467 15.43 3.13 -6.69
CA THR A 467 15.30 3.82 -7.97
C THR A 467 15.16 5.32 -7.72
N VAL A 468 15.99 6.13 -8.38
CA VAL A 468 15.97 7.58 -8.31
C VAL A 468 15.40 8.12 -9.62
N ASN A 469 14.52 9.12 -9.52
CA ASN A 469 13.83 9.76 -10.61
C ASN A 469 13.02 8.79 -11.50
N ALA A 470 12.29 7.86 -10.88
CA ALA A 470 11.34 6.94 -11.56
C ALA A 470 9.89 7.17 -11.06
N ILE A 471 9.49 8.44 -10.92
CA ILE A 471 8.18 8.86 -10.44
C ILE A 471 7.58 9.86 -11.42
N HIS A 472 6.37 9.60 -11.91
CA HIS A 472 5.67 10.41 -12.92
C HIS A 472 6.47 10.61 -14.22
N ASN A 473 7.26 9.60 -14.59
CA ASN A 473 7.93 9.55 -15.88
C ASN A 473 7.92 8.19 -16.54
N ARG A 474 8.48 8.10 -17.75
CA ARG A 474 8.48 6.89 -18.58
C ARG A 474 9.09 5.64 -17.93
N PHE A 475 9.88 5.79 -16.86
CA PHE A 475 10.47 4.67 -16.12
C PHE A 475 9.60 4.19 -14.96
N GLU A 476 8.58 4.94 -14.57
CA GLU A 476 7.68 4.56 -13.48
C GLU A 476 6.98 3.21 -13.72
N PRO A 477 6.38 2.92 -14.90
CA PRO A 477 5.76 1.61 -15.14
C PRO A 477 6.75 0.45 -14.99
N LEU A 478 7.98 0.60 -15.52
CA LEU A 478 9.04 -0.39 -15.41
C LEU A 478 9.35 -0.78 -13.95
N VAL A 479 9.34 0.21 -13.05
CA VAL A 479 9.60 -0.01 -11.62
C VAL A 479 8.41 -0.68 -10.92
N HIS A 480 7.18 -0.19 -11.12
CA HIS A 480 5.99 -0.77 -10.47
C HIS A 480 5.66 -2.18 -10.94
N GLU A 481 5.99 -2.51 -12.19
CA GLU A 481 5.73 -3.83 -12.76
C GLU A 481 6.70 -4.90 -12.27
N THR A 482 7.92 -4.51 -11.88
CA THR A 482 8.99 -5.45 -11.51
C THR A 482 9.28 -5.50 -10.02
N LEU A 483 9.12 -4.38 -9.30
CA LEU A 483 9.44 -4.27 -7.89
C LEU A 483 8.20 -4.18 -7.00
N SER A 484 8.29 -4.74 -5.79
CA SER A 484 7.32 -4.55 -4.72
C SER A 484 7.68 -3.26 -3.98
N VAL A 485 7.19 -2.13 -4.48
CA VAL A 485 7.49 -0.79 -3.95
C VAL A 485 6.24 -0.12 -3.42
N ALA A 486 6.39 0.66 -2.34
CA ALA A 486 5.35 1.60 -1.93
C ALA A 486 5.27 2.77 -2.94
N ARG A 487 4.07 3.31 -3.15
CA ARG A 487 3.88 4.55 -3.92
C ARG A 487 4.38 5.74 -3.10
N SER A 488 5.69 6.00 -3.16
CA SER A 488 6.29 7.21 -2.61
C SER A 488 5.78 8.49 -3.33
N PRO A 489 5.63 9.62 -2.60
CA PRO A 489 5.30 10.91 -3.20
C PRO A 489 6.35 11.38 -4.20
N PHE A 490 5.92 12.12 -5.23
CA PHE A 490 6.81 12.73 -6.22
C PHE A 490 7.96 13.54 -5.61
N SER A 491 7.69 14.24 -4.50
CA SER A 491 8.69 15.05 -3.80
C SER A 491 9.90 14.25 -3.31
N SER A 492 9.79 12.94 -3.04
CA SER A 492 10.94 12.14 -2.61
C SER A 492 11.95 11.89 -3.73
N ARG A 493 11.49 11.88 -4.99
CA ARG A 493 12.24 11.42 -6.18
C ARG A 493 12.79 9.99 -6.08
N VAL A 494 12.49 9.25 -5.02
CA VAL A 494 13.06 7.94 -4.72
C VAL A 494 11.94 6.92 -4.53
N ARG A 495 12.11 5.73 -5.10
CA ARG A 495 11.36 4.52 -4.72
C ARG A 495 12.34 3.47 -4.25
N HIS A 496 11.92 2.62 -3.33
CA HIS A 496 12.72 1.48 -2.89
C HIS A 496 11.82 0.29 -2.61
N GLY A 497 12.38 -0.90 -2.76
CA GLY A 497 11.69 -2.17 -2.54
C GLY A 497 12.52 -3.33 -3.04
N ALA A 498 11.88 -4.48 -3.26
CA ALA A 498 12.56 -5.68 -3.70
C ALA A 498 11.90 -6.25 -4.97
N VAL A 499 12.64 -7.03 -5.76
CA VAL A 499 12.08 -7.65 -6.97
C VAL A 499 10.94 -8.59 -6.59
N ARG A 500 9.81 -8.48 -7.32
CA ARG A 500 8.66 -9.35 -7.12
C ARG A 500 9.01 -10.76 -7.59
N PRO A 501 8.69 -11.82 -6.81
CA PRO A 501 8.69 -13.18 -7.33
C PRO A 501 7.83 -13.23 -8.60
N ASP A 502 8.19 -14.09 -9.56
CA ASP A 502 7.33 -14.28 -10.73
C ASP A 502 5.99 -14.88 -10.30
N SER A 503 5.00 -14.01 -10.11
CA SER A 503 3.60 -14.38 -10.25
C SER A 503 3.40 -14.90 -11.66
N SER A 504 2.73 -16.05 -11.79
CA SER A 504 2.41 -16.75 -13.04
C SER A 504 2.33 -15.82 -14.27
N PRO A 505 2.93 -16.19 -15.43
CA PRO A 505 2.92 -15.39 -16.67
C PRO A 505 1.52 -15.11 -17.24
N LEU A 506 0.45 -15.52 -16.56
CA LEU A 506 -0.92 -15.14 -16.84
C LEU A 506 -1.13 -13.65 -16.54
N LEU A 507 -0.75 -12.84 -17.54
CA LEU A 507 -1.25 -11.48 -17.85
C LEU A 507 -0.56 -10.31 -17.12
N ARG A 508 0.75 -10.12 -17.35
CA ARG A 508 1.34 -8.77 -17.35
C ARG A 508 1.01 -8.09 -18.68
N LEU A 509 -0.19 -7.53 -18.76
CA LEU A 509 -0.61 -6.72 -19.90
C LEU A 509 -0.61 -5.26 -19.51
N SER A 510 0.20 -4.46 -20.18
CA SER A 510 0.18 -3.01 -20.01
C SER A 510 -1.15 -2.48 -20.54
N ALA A 511 -1.96 -1.89 -19.66
CA ALA A 511 -3.16 -1.16 -20.05
C ALA A 511 -2.85 0.02 -21.00
N VAL A 512 -1.59 0.49 -21.00
CA VAL A 512 -1.09 1.52 -21.92
C VAL A 512 -1.02 1.00 -23.35
N ASP A 513 -0.68 -0.27 -23.56
CA ASP A 513 -0.65 -0.88 -24.90
C ASP A 513 -2.04 -1.35 -25.34
N LEU A 514 -2.87 -1.76 -24.38
CA LEU A 514 -4.23 -2.22 -24.64
C LEU A 514 -5.13 -1.08 -25.13
N GLY A 515 -4.98 0.15 -24.63
CA GLY A 515 -5.79 1.30 -25.05
C GLY A 515 -5.74 1.61 -26.55
N PRO A 516 -4.54 1.86 -27.13
CA PRO A 516 -4.37 2.07 -28.57
C PRO A 516 -4.79 0.86 -29.41
N TRP A 517 -4.60 -0.35 -28.88
CA TRP A 517 -5.05 -1.57 -29.55
C TRP A 517 -6.57 -1.65 -29.62
N LEU A 518 -7.28 -1.39 -28.51
CA LEU A 518 -8.75 -1.33 -28.46
C LEU A 518 -9.29 -0.26 -29.39
N GLN A 519 -8.68 0.93 -29.41
CA GLN A 519 -9.08 2.02 -30.30
C GLN A 519 -9.04 1.59 -31.77
N ARG A 520 -7.92 1.03 -32.22
CA ARG A 520 -7.76 0.56 -33.61
C ARG A 520 -8.70 -0.60 -33.92
N ARG A 521 -8.79 -1.59 -33.02
CA ARG A 521 -9.56 -2.80 -33.27
C ARG A 521 -11.06 -2.56 -33.35
N MET A 522 -11.56 -1.63 -32.56
CA MET A 522 -12.98 -1.24 -32.52
C MET A 522 -13.29 -0.08 -33.48
N GLY A 523 -12.30 0.47 -34.19
CA GLY A 523 -12.50 1.61 -35.10
C GLY A 523 -12.96 2.89 -34.39
N ARG A 524 -12.56 3.10 -33.13
CA ARG A 524 -13.06 4.22 -32.31
C ARG A 524 -12.41 5.55 -32.69
N PRO A 525 -13.20 6.61 -32.95
CA PRO A 525 -12.71 7.98 -33.09
C PRO A 525 -12.05 8.52 -31.81
N GLN A 526 -12.59 8.19 -30.63
CA GLN A 526 -12.04 8.64 -29.35
C GLN A 526 -10.97 7.66 -28.84
N PRO A 527 -9.92 8.15 -28.14
CA PRO A 527 -8.97 7.27 -27.47
C PRO A 527 -9.64 6.51 -26.31
N VAL A 528 -9.19 5.29 -26.06
CA VAL A 528 -9.64 4.50 -24.91
C VAL A 528 -8.87 4.95 -23.66
N PRO A 529 -9.52 5.44 -22.59
CA PRO A 529 -8.86 5.80 -21.36
C PRO A 529 -8.18 4.60 -20.71
N VAL A 530 -6.99 4.82 -20.16
CA VAL A 530 -6.19 3.79 -19.49
C VAL A 530 -6.98 3.12 -18.36
N THR A 531 -7.77 3.88 -17.60
CA THR A 531 -8.61 3.36 -16.52
C THR A 531 -9.63 2.32 -17.00
N GLU A 532 -10.06 2.39 -18.24
CA GLU A 532 -11.02 1.45 -18.82
C GLU A 532 -10.34 0.24 -19.44
N ALA A 533 -9.19 0.45 -20.07
CA ALA A 533 -8.31 -0.65 -20.48
C ALA A 533 -7.94 -1.52 -19.27
N VAL A 534 -7.61 -0.91 -18.11
CA VAL A 534 -7.37 -1.64 -16.85
C VAL A 534 -8.60 -2.45 -16.43
N ARG A 535 -9.79 -1.82 -16.38
CA ARG A 535 -11.03 -2.51 -15.95
C ARG A 535 -11.38 -3.71 -16.83
N LEU A 536 -11.30 -3.55 -18.15
CA LEU A 536 -11.55 -4.65 -19.09
C LEU A 536 -10.51 -5.76 -18.96
N LEU A 537 -9.24 -5.39 -18.78
CA LEU A 537 -8.17 -6.35 -18.61
C LEU A 537 -8.32 -7.16 -17.32
N THR A 538 -8.61 -6.50 -16.20
CA THR A 538 -8.89 -7.17 -14.92
C THR A 538 -10.08 -8.11 -15.04
N LEU A 539 -11.13 -7.67 -15.73
CA LEU A 539 -12.31 -8.51 -15.96
C LEU A 539 -11.98 -9.74 -16.83
N ALA A 540 -11.18 -9.55 -17.89
CA ALA A 540 -10.69 -10.66 -18.70
C ALA A 540 -9.82 -11.63 -17.89
N GLN A 541 -8.90 -11.12 -17.07
CA GLN A 541 -8.04 -11.92 -16.19
C GLN A 541 -8.86 -12.83 -15.28
N LEU A 542 -9.83 -12.27 -14.55
CA LEU A 542 -10.70 -13.03 -13.64
C LEU A 542 -11.49 -14.12 -14.37
N LEU A 543 -12.00 -13.82 -15.56
CA LEU A 543 -12.76 -14.79 -16.35
C LEU A 543 -11.88 -15.86 -17.02
N LEU A 544 -10.62 -15.53 -17.32
CA LEU A 544 -9.64 -16.46 -17.89
C LEU A 544 -8.99 -17.37 -16.83
N SER A 545 -8.96 -16.93 -15.56
CA SER A 545 -8.49 -17.71 -14.40
C SER A 545 -9.57 -18.58 -13.74
N ASP A 546 -10.82 -18.55 -14.25
CA ASP A 546 -11.99 -19.21 -13.64
C ASP A 546 -12.35 -18.70 -12.23
N GLU A 547 -11.88 -17.50 -11.87
CA GLU A 547 -12.17 -16.81 -10.61
C GLU A 547 -13.34 -15.82 -10.74
N GLY A 548 -13.90 -15.68 -11.94
CA GLY A 548 -14.93 -14.70 -12.26
C GLY A 548 -16.33 -15.09 -11.80
N THR A 549 -17.08 -14.12 -11.26
CA THR A 549 -18.47 -14.30 -10.82
C THR A 549 -19.47 -14.24 -11.99
N PRO A 550 -20.70 -14.76 -11.84
CA PRO A 550 -21.76 -14.59 -12.85
C PRO A 550 -22.06 -13.12 -13.20
N GLU A 551 -21.95 -12.21 -12.23
CA GLU A 551 -22.14 -10.77 -12.45
C GLU A 551 -21.03 -10.17 -13.31
N GLN A 552 -19.78 -10.58 -13.07
CA GLN A 552 -18.63 -10.18 -13.87
C GLN A 552 -18.73 -10.72 -15.29
N PHE A 553 -19.19 -11.97 -15.46
CA PHE A 553 -19.45 -12.52 -16.79
C PHE A 553 -20.57 -11.75 -17.53
N LEU A 554 -21.65 -11.39 -16.83
CA LEU A 554 -22.70 -10.54 -17.40
C LEU A 554 -22.17 -9.15 -17.81
N LEU A 555 -21.28 -8.57 -17.02
CA LEU A 555 -20.62 -7.32 -17.35
C LEU A 555 -19.75 -7.45 -18.61
N ALA A 556 -19.01 -8.56 -18.76
CA ALA A 556 -18.25 -8.86 -19.97
C ALA A 556 -19.15 -9.00 -21.21
N CYS A 557 -20.33 -9.61 -21.06
CA CYS A 557 -21.33 -9.71 -22.14
C CYS A 557 -21.94 -8.34 -22.51
N ARG A 558 -22.10 -7.42 -21.55
CA ARG A 558 -22.55 -6.05 -21.84
C ARG A 558 -21.48 -5.24 -22.57
N ALA A 559 -20.22 -5.47 -22.24
CA ALA A 559 -19.07 -4.89 -22.93
C ALA A 559 -18.54 -5.79 -24.07
N ALA A 560 -19.39 -6.63 -24.67
CA ALA A 560 -18.96 -7.73 -25.53
C ALA A 560 -18.02 -7.30 -26.65
N GLU A 561 -18.32 -6.22 -27.37
CA GLU A 561 -17.45 -5.75 -28.46
C GLU A 561 -16.02 -5.44 -27.97
N ALA A 562 -15.90 -4.77 -26.83
CA ALA A 562 -14.62 -4.43 -26.24
C ALA A 562 -13.93 -5.64 -25.60
N MET A 563 -14.70 -6.54 -24.98
CA MET A 563 -14.15 -7.76 -24.37
C MET A 563 -13.67 -8.77 -25.42
N LEU A 564 -14.43 -8.97 -26.49
CA LEU A 564 -14.01 -9.78 -27.64
C LEU A 564 -12.75 -9.21 -28.25
N ALA A 565 -12.68 -7.88 -28.34
CA ALA A 565 -11.45 -7.22 -28.69
C ALA A 565 -10.33 -7.62 -27.68
N VAL A 566 -10.46 -7.40 -26.37
CA VAL A 566 -9.42 -7.82 -25.41
C VAL A 566 -8.96 -9.27 -25.60
N LEU A 567 -9.88 -10.21 -25.89
CA LEU A 567 -9.58 -11.63 -26.15
C LEU A 567 -8.88 -11.91 -27.49
N GLU A 568 -8.81 -10.94 -28.38
CA GLU A 568 -8.03 -10.94 -29.62
C GLU A 568 -6.71 -10.17 -29.48
N PHE A 569 -6.49 -9.45 -28.37
CA PHE A 569 -5.22 -8.80 -28.11
C PHE A 569 -4.12 -9.86 -28.05
N PRO A 570 -3.02 -9.78 -28.84
CA PRO A 570 -2.12 -10.91 -29.05
C PRO A 570 -1.63 -11.64 -27.79
N PRO A 571 -1.30 -10.96 -26.68
CA PRO A 571 -0.87 -11.68 -25.48
C PRO A 571 -2.01 -12.37 -24.73
N VAL A 572 -3.26 -11.91 -24.87
CA VAL A 572 -4.46 -12.59 -24.34
C VAL A 572 -4.85 -13.75 -25.25
N ALA A 573 -4.86 -13.52 -26.56
CA ALA A 573 -5.27 -14.50 -27.56
C ALA A 573 -4.38 -15.76 -27.57
N ALA A 574 -3.13 -15.63 -27.11
CA ALA A 574 -2.19 -16.74 -26.93
C ALA A 574 -2.59 -17.69 -25.79
N LEU A 575 -3.51 -17.31 -24.92
CA LEU A 575 -4.00 -18.15 -23.82
C LEU A 575 -4.99 -19.18 -24.35
N GLY A 576 -4.79 -20.45 -23.99
CA GLY A 576 -5.66 -21.54 -24.43
C GLY A 576 -7.13 -21.39 -24.02
N SER A 577 -7.41 -20.70 -22.91
CA SER A 577 -8.77 -20.41 -22.43
C SER A 577 -9.46 -19.24 -23.15
N ALA A 578 -8.72 -18.41 -23.90
CA ALA A 578 -9.27 -17.20 -24.53
C ALA A 578 -10.28 -17.52 -25.63
N ALA A 579 -10.06 -18.57 -26.42
CA ALA A 579 -11.00 -19.00 -27.47
C ALA A 579 -12.35 -19.43 -26.88
N MET A 580 -12.32 -20.24 -25.81
CA MET A 580 -13.54 -20.70 -25.14
C MET A 580 -14.33 -19.55 -24.52
N LEU A 581 -13.66 -18.61 -23.85
CA LEU A 581 -14.31 -17.43 -23.29
C LEU A 581 -14.90 -16.52 -24.37
N ARG A 582 -14.20 -16.38 -25.51
CA ARG A 582 -14.68 -15.63 -26.68
C ARG A 582 -15.98 -16.22 -27.22
N ASP A 583 -16.02 -17.53 -27.45
CA ASP A 583 -17.21 -18.22 -27.97
C ASP A 583 -18.40 -18.07 -27.02
N ARG A 584 -18.14 -18.20 -25.71
CA ARG A 584 -19.17 -18.04 -24.69
C ARG A 584 -19.75 -16.62 -24.69
N ILE A 585 -18.91 -15.59 -24.67
CA ILE A 585 -19.35 -14.18 -24.76
C ILE A 585 -20.12 -13.92 -26.06
N GLN A 586 -19.66 -14.46 -27.20
CA GLN A 586 -20.32 -14.30 -28.48
C GLN A 586 -21.74 -14.89 -28.49
N SER A 587 -21.94 -16.01 -27.80
CA SER A 587 -23.25 -16.66 -27.66
C SER A 587 -24.20 -15.94 -26.69
N GLU A 588 -23.66 -15.30 -25.65
CA GLU A 588 -24.44 -14.72 -24.55
C GLU A 588 -24.60 -13.18 -24.62
N ARG A 589 -23.91 -12.49 -25.52
CA ARG A 589 -24.03 -11.02 -25.71
C ARG A 589 -25.44 -10.60 -26.14
N GLY A 590 -25.80 -9.36 -25.79
CA GLY A 590 -27.14 -8.79 -26.04
C GLY A 590 -27.56 -8.86 -27.51
N ALA A 591 -26.66 -8.50 -28.43
CA ALA A 591 -26.90 -8.53 -29.87
C ALA A 591 -27.22 -9.93 -30.44
N THR A 592 -26.80 -10.99 -29.74
CA THR A 592 -27.18 -12.39 -30.06
C THR A 592 -28.49 -12.73 -29.36
N ARG A 593 -28.57 -12.49 -28.05
CA ARG A 593 -29.71 -12.92 -27.21
C ARG A 593 -31.03 -12.24 -27.55
N PHE A 594 -31.00 -10.99 -27.99
CA PHE A 594 -32.19 -10.19 -28.27
C PHE A 594 -32.62 -10.20 -29.74
N ARG A 595 -31.79 -10.75 -30.63
CA ARG A 595 -32.00 -10.67 -32.09
C ARG A 595 -33.37 -11.15 -32.52
N ASP A 596 -33.78 -12.32 -32.07
CA ASP A 596 -35.04 -12.95 -32.51
C ASP A 596 -36.29 -12.30 -31.90
N ARG A 597 -36.10 -11.48 -30.86
CA ARG A 597 -37.17 -10.71 -30.22
C ARG A 597 -37.31 -9.30 -30.80
N LEU A 598 -36.29 -8.82 -31.53
CA LEU A 598 -36.24 -7.45 -32.04
C LEU A 598 -37.32 -7.23 -33.12
N ARG A 599 -38.12 -6.18 -32.98
CA ARG A 599 -39.12 -5.76 -33.97
C ARG A 599 -38.71 -4.51 -34.77
N LEU A 600 -37.58 -3.91 -34.41
CA LEU A 600 -36.97 -2.80 -35.13
C LEU A 600 -35.85 -3.29 -36.07
N PRO A 601 -35.54 -2.58 -37.17
CA PRO A 601 -34.40 -2.92 -38.01
C PRO A 601 -33.09 -2.81 -37.24
N LEU A 602 -32.22 -3.80 -37.42
CA LEU A 602 -30.84 -3.77 -36.95
C LEU A 602 -29.97 -3.15 -38.05
N THR A 603 -29.30 -2.05 -37.74
CA THR A 603 -28.46 -1.31 -38.68
C THR A 603 -26.99 -1.27 -38.22
N ASP A 604 -26.08 -0.94 -39.14
CA ASP A 604 -24.65 -0.81 -38.85
C ASP A 604 -24.26 0.62 -38.45
N ALA A 605 -25.07 1.61 -38.81
CA ALA A 605 -24.84 3.02 -38.47
C ALA A 605 -26.15 3.79 -38.38
N ILE A 606 -26.16 4.82 -37.55
CA ILE A 606 -27.28 5.77 -37.40
C ILE A 606 -26.74 7.18 -37.73
N PRO A 607 -27.54 8.10 -38.30
CA PRO A 607 -27.10 9.47 -38.60
C PRO A 607 -26.52 10.18 -37.37
N SER A 608 -25.71 11.24 -37.55
CA SER A 608 -25.24 12.04 -36.40
C SER A 608 -26.43 12.55 -35.57
N PRO A 609 -26.32 12.62 -34.23
CA PRO A 609 -27.35 13.25 -33.40
C PRO A 609 -27.60 14.71 -33.79
N MET A 610 -26.64 15.38 -34.44
CA MET A 610 -26.83 16.73 -34.97
C MET A 610 -27.60 16.75 -36.29
N ASP A 611 -27.54 15.70 -37.10
CA ASP A 611 -28.34 15.63 -38.34
C ASP A 611 -29.77 15.18 -38.06
N ALA A 612 -29.94 14.30 -37.08
CA ALA A 612 -31.21 13.71 -36.68
C ALA A 612 -31.38 13.71 -35.14
N PRO A 613 -31.75 14.85 -34.53
CA PRO A 613 -31.88 14.98 -33.08
C PRO A 613 -32.97 14.10 -32.47
N CYS A 614 -34.05 13.81 -33.19
CA CYS A 614 -35.13 12.95 -32.70
C CYS A 614 -34.81 11.48 -32.95
N ARG A 615 -34.48 10.70 -31.92
CA ARG A 615 -33.94 9.34 -32.09
C ARG A 615 -33.99 8.48 -30.82
N LEU A 616 -33.76 7.18 -31.01
CA LEU A 616 -33.46 6.24 -29.93
C LEU A 616 -32.07 6.47 -29.34
N ALA A 617 -31.92 6.14 -28.06
CA ALA A 617 -30.64 6.13 -27.38
C ALA A 617 -29.64 5.19 -28.07
N CYS A 618 -28.47 5.73 -28.37
CA CYS A 618 -27.47 5.06 -29.21
C CYS A 618 -26.10 5.11 -28.53
N ALA A 619 -25.40 3.98 -28.49
CA ALA A 619 -24.09 3.88 -27.86
C ALA A 619 -23.01 4.66 -28.63
N GLU A 620 -23.18 4.76 -29.95
CA GLU A 620 -22.27 5.37 -30.93
C GLU A 620 -22.19 6.89 -30.80
N ASP A 621 -23.23 7.55 -30.27
CA ASP A 621 -23.24 9.01 -30.09
C ASP A 621 -22.12 9.48 -29.14
N TRP A 622 -21.67 8.59 -28.25
CA TRP A 622 -20.51 8.82 -27.38
C TRP A 622 -19.18 8.91 -28.14
N GLU A 623 -19.16 8.57 -29.42
CA GLU A 623 -17.98 8.71 -30.29
C GLU A 623 -18.08 9.94 -31.21
N ALA A 624 -19.27 10.53 -31.35
CA ALA A 624 -19.53 11.70 -32.19
C ALA A 624 -19.01 12.98 -31.52
N SER A 625 -18.05 13.65 -32.15
CA SER A 625 -17.35 14.81 -31.58
C SER A 625 -18.27 16.01 -31.30
N ASP A 626 -19.26 16.20 -32.15
CA ASP A 626 -20.27 17.26 -32.12
C ASP A 626 -21.32 17.06 -31.00
N TRP A 627 -21.54 15.81 -30.58
CA TRP A 627 -22.37 15.46 -29.42
C TRP A 627 -21.58 15.45 -28.11
N ILE A 628 -20.39 14.82 -28.12
CA ILE A 628 -19.60 14.60 -26.91
C ILE A 628 -18.99 15.88 -26.34
N ALA A 629 -18.61 16.83 -27.19
CA ALA A 629 -18.02 18.09 -26.74
C ALA A 629 -18.99 18.92 -25.87
N PRO A 630 -20.23 19.20 -26.29
CA PRO A 630 -21.20 19.86 -25.43
C PRO A 630 -21.58 18.99 -24.22
N ALA A 631 -21.72 17.67 -24.38
CA ALA A 631 -21.98 16.77 -23.26
C ALA A 631 -20.89 16.85 -22.18
N ARG A 632 -19.59 16.80 -22.55
CA ARG A 632 -18.46 16.96 -21.61
C ARG A 632 -18.45 18.34 -20.94
N LYS A 633 -18.76 19.39 -21.70
CA LYS A 633 -18.81 20.76 -21.19
C LYS A 633 -19.86 20.93 -20.09
N PHE A 634 -21.03 20.30 -20.23
CA PHE A 634 -22.15 20.51 -19.32
C PHE A 634 -22.27 19.45 -18.23
N LEU A 635 -21.81 18.22 -18.47
CA LEU A 635 -21.88 17.10 -17.52
C LEU A 635 -20.65 16.99 -16.59
N GLY A 636 -19.62 17.81 -16.81
CA GLY A 636 -18.42 17.86 -15.96
C GLY A 636 -17.72 16.49 -15.79
N GLY A 637 -17.19 16.23 -14.59
CA GLY A 637 -16.50 14.98 -14.23
C GLY A 637 -17.40 13.73 -14.20
N ALA A 638 -18.73 13.87 -14.27
CA ALA A 638 -19.66 12.73 -14.34
C ALA A 638 -19.52 11.92 -15.65
N PHE A 639 -18.81 12.47 -16.63
CA PHE A 639 -18.44 11.80 -17.89
C PHE A 639 -17.19 10.90 -17.76
N ALA A 640 -16.37 11.06 -16.70
CA ALA A 640 -14.95 10.65 -16.67
C ALA A 640 -14.66 9.17 -16.35
N GLY A 641 -15.59 8.25 -16.57
CA GLY A 641 -15.21 6.85 -16.58
C GLY A 641 -16.41 5.93 -16.69
N ASN A 642 -16.65 5.40 -17.89
CA ASN A 642 -17.59 4.30 -18.20
C ASN A 642 -17.75 4.10 -19.73
N LEU A 643 -16.71 4.23 -20.58
CA LEU A 643 -16.84 4.02 -22.02
C LEU A 643 -17.11 2.58 -22.45
N PHE A 644 -17.27 1.65 -21.51
CA PHE A 644 -17.88 0.34 -21.76
C PHE A 644 -19.13 0.07 -20.90
N ARG A 645 -19.72 1.12 -20.31
CA ARG A 645 -21.01 1.10 -19.60
C ARG A 645 -21.79 2.38 -19.88
N ARG A 646 -22.59 2.40 -20.94
CA ARG A 646 -23.35 3.59 -21.33
C ARG A 646 -24.61 3.72 -20.47
N SER A 647 -24.69 4.79 -19.66
CA SER A 647 -25.91 5.10 -18.92
C SER A 647 -26.93 5.75 -19.85
N THR A 648 -28.13 5.16 -19.91
CA THR A 648 -29.27 5.71 -20.66
C THR A 648 -29.66 7.09 -20.13
N ALA A 649 -29.65 7.28 -18.80
CA ALA A 649 -29.95 8.57 -18.18
C ALA A 649 -28.94 9.66 -18.57
N ILE A 650 -27.64 9.32 -18.59
CA ILE A 650 -26.59 10.27 -18.99
C ILE A 650 -26.69 10.57 -20.50
N TRP A 651 -26.97 9.57 -21.33
CA TRP A 651 -27.20 9.79 -22.76
C TRP A 651 -28.38 10.73 -23.00
N VAL A 652 -29.53 10.52 -22.34
CA VAL A 652 -30.71 11.40 -22.47
C VAL A 652 -30.37 12.83 -22.07
N ALA A 653 -29.69 13.01 -20.94
CA ALA A 653 -29.24 14.34 -20.49
C ALA A 653 -28.28 14.99 -21.51
N GLY A 654 -27.29 14.24 -21.99
CA GLY A 654 -26.33 14.70 -22.99
C GLY A 654 -26.99 15.10 -24.32
N GLN A 655 -27.91 14.28 -24.81
CA GLN A 655 -28.69 14.54 -26.04
C GLN A 655 -29.52 15.81 -25.90
N ILE A 656 -30.24 15.97 -24.78
CA ILE A 656 -31.00 17.18 -24.48
C ILE A 656 -30.11 18.42 -24.52
N LEU A 657 -28.98 18.38 -23.81
CA LEU A 657 -28.06 19.52 -23.67
C LEU A 657 -27.38 19.88 -25.00
N ALA A 658 -26.93 18.87 -25.76
CA ALA A 658 -26.29 19.08 -27.05
C ALA A 658 -27.25 19.75 -28.04
N ILE A 659 -28.48 19.25 -28.15
CA ILE A 659 -29.48 19.79 -29.08
C ILE A 659 -30.00 21.15 -28.61
N ALA A 660 -30.26 21.35 -27.31
CA ALA A 660 -30.67 22.65 -26.79
C ALA A 660 -29.57 23.72 -26.95
N GLY A 661 -28.30 23.33 -26.83
CA GLY A 661 -27.15 24.19 -27.12
C GLY A 661 -27.09 24.60 -28.60
N ARG A 662 -27.29 23.64 -29.51
CA ARG A 662 -27.37 23.88 -30.96
C ARG A 662 -28.50 24.84 -31.34
N GLU A 663 -29.71 24.62 -30.80
CA GLU A 663 -30.89 25.44 -31.10
C GLU A 663 -30.87 26.80 -30.38
N GLY A 664 -29.86 27.08 -29.54
CA GLY A 664 -29.73 28.35 -28.82
C GLY A 664 -30.76 28.55 -27.70
N THR A 665 -31.41 27.48 -27.25
CA THR A 665 -32.41 27.49 -26.17
C THR A 665 -31.80 27.24 -24.78
N PHE A 666 -30.48 27.07 -24.71
CA PHE A 666 -29.73 26.76 -23.50
C PHE A 666 -28.63 27.81 -23.20
N GLY A 667 -28.47 28.20 -21.93
CA GLY A 667 -27.42 29.13 -21.46
C GLY A 667 -27.79 30.01 -20.24
N PRO A 668 -26.87 30.86 -19.73
CA PRO A 668 -26.99 31.53 -18.42
C PRO A 668 -28.16 32.52 -18.25
N GLY A 669 -28.83 32.90 -19.32
CA GLY A 669 -30.02 33.76 -19.32
C GLY A 669 -31.30 33.07 -19.78
N LYS A 670 -31.25 31.74 -19.96
CA LYS A 670 -32.36 30.92 -20.43
C LYS A 670 -33.02 30.23 -19.23
N ARG A 671 -34.29 29.83 -19.38
CA ARG A 671 -35.08 29.14 -18.36
C ARG A 671 -35.60 27.81 -18.89
N ALA A 672 -35.68 26.81 -18.02
CA ALA A 672 -36.20 25.49 -18.35
C ALA A 672 -37.42 25.12 -17.49
N LEU A 673 -38.39 24.43 -18.09
CA LEU A 673 -39.45 23.70 -17.38
C LEU A 673 -39.21 22.20 -17.51
N LEU A 674 -39.20 21.45 -16.41
CA LEU A 674 -38.97 20.02 -16.39
C LEU A 674 -40.19 19.30 -15.81
N SER A 675 -40.63 18.21 -16.44
CA SER A 675 -41.70 17.36 -15.90
C SER A 675 -41.22 16.43 -14.76
N PRO A 676 -42.14 15.83 -13.98
CA PRO A 676 -41.85 14.95 -12.84
C PRO A 676 -41.14 13.61 -13.19
N GLY A 677 -40.72 13.39 -14.43
CA GLY A 677 -39.99 12.19 -14.87
C GLY A 677 -38.60 12.46 -15.48
N ALA A 678 -38.18 13.73 -15.58
CA ALA A 678 -36.87 14.06 -16.13
C ALA A 678 -35.75 13.25 -15.45
N PRO A 679 -34.67 12.86 -16.18
CA PRO A 679 -33.57 12.12 -15.59
C PRO A 679 -33.07 12.79 -14.31
N GLU A 680 -32.89 12.03 -13.22
CA GLU A 680 -32.68 12.58 -11.87
C GLU A 680 -31.49 13.54 -11.77
N CYS A 681 -30.45 13.35 -12.59
CA CYS A 681 -29.27 14.21 -12.65
C CYS A 681 -29.49 15.52 -13.42
N LEU A 682 -30.49 15.59 -14.30
CA LEU A 682 -30.66 16.69 -15.24
C LEU A 682 -31.04 18.03 -14.58
N PRO A 683 -31.93 18.10 -13.56
CA PRO A 683 -32.19 19.35 -12.85
C PRO A 683 -30.94 19.96 -12.22
N GLU A 684 -30.08 19.13 -11.63
CA GLU A 684 -28.82 19.55 -11.02
C GLU A 684 -27.88 20.14 -12.08
N ILE A 685 -27.65 19.39 -13.16
CA ILE A 685 -26.80 19.81 -14.28
C ILE A 685 -27.28 21.13 -14.89
N LEU A 686 -28.57 21.23 -15.22
CA LEU A 686 -29.12 22.44 -15.83
C LEU A 686 -28.95 23.67 -14.89
N SER A 687 -29.03 23.48 -13.57
CA SER A 687 -29.02 24.59 -12.60
C SER A 687 -27.70 25.34 -12.52
N GLU A 688 -26.62 24.67 -12.93
CA GLU A 688 -25.28 25.24 -13.02
C GLU A 688 -25.14 26.20 -14.22
N HIS A 689 -25.93 25.97 -15.28
CA HIS A 689 -25.73 26.62 -16.58
C HIS A 689 -26.91 27.50 -17.04
N MET A 690 -28.05 27.46 -16.35
CA MET A 690 -29.27 28.22 -16.69
C MET A 690 -29.69 29.18 -15.55
N ALA A 691 -30.50 30.19 -15.90
CA ALA A 691 -30.94 31.22 -14.95
C ALA A 691 -31.95 30.69 -13.93
N ASP A 692 -33.01 30.02 -14.40
CA ASP A 692 -34.07 29.43 -13.57
C ASP A 692 -34.52 28.08 -14.12
N ILE A 693 -34.85 27.15 -13.22
CA ILE A 693 -35.41 25.85 -13.54
C ILE A 693 -36.65 25.61 -12.70
N HIS A 694 -37.75 25.37 -13.39
CA HIS A 694 -39.01 24.96 -12.77
C HIS A 694 -39.18 23.47 -12.99
N VAL A 695 -39.43 22.70 -11.94
CA VAL A 695 -39.83 21.29 -12.07
C VAL A 695 -41.30 21.21 -11.69
N LEU A 696 -42.13 20.73 -12.63
CA LEU A 696 -43.53 20.45 -12.35
C LEU A 696 -43.61 19.30 -11.34
N ALA A 697 -44.35 19.48 -10.26
CA ALA A 697 -44.67 18.41 -9.33
C ALA A 697 -45.75 17.50 -9.93
N GLY A 698 -45.48 16.19 -9.98
CA GLY A 698 -46.42 15.18 -10.48
C GLY A 698 -47.26 14.57 -9.36
N PRO A 699 -48.38 13.91 -9.67
CA PRO A 699 -49.29 13.37 -8.66
C PRO A 699 -48.81 12.10 -7.92
N GLN A 700 -47.55 11.65 -8.05
CA GLN A 700 -47.04 10.46 -7.35
C GLN A 700 -45.56 10.64 -6.94
N PRO A 701 -45.20 10.48 -5.65
CA PRO A 701 -43.81 10.44 -5.22
C PRO A 701 -43.23 9.02 -5.47
N ARG A 702 -42.18 8.91 -6.30
CA ARG A 702 -41.30 7.73 -6.23
C ARG A 702 -40.48 7.77 -4.94
N PRO A 703 -40.06 6.63 -4.36
CA PRO A 703 -39.30 6.62 -3.11
C PRO A 703 -37.95 7.32 -3.33
N VAL A 704 -37.73 8.40 -2.59
CA VAL A 704 -36.45 9.14 -2.54
C VAL A 704 -35.45 8.29 -1.73
N SER A 705 -34.79 7.32 -2.37
CA SER A 705 -33.72 6.54 -1.74
C SER A 705 -32.33 6.81 -2.32
N ALA A 706 -32.19 7.83 -3.17
CA ALA A 706 -30.90 8.46 -3.47
C ALA A 706 -31.00 9.93 -3.10
N VAL A 707 -29.98 10.46 -2.43
CA VAL A 707 -29.93 11.83 -1.91
C VAL A 707 -30.03 12.82 -3.07
N MET A 708 -31.24 13.24 -3.42
CA MET A 708 -31.47 14.34 -4.35
C MET A 708 -31.09 15.62 -3.61
N ARG A 709 -29.88 16.15 -3.86
CA ARG A 709 -29.59 17.53 -3.47
C ARG A 709 -30.45 18.40 -4.37
N VAL A 710 -31.30 19.24 -3.78
CA VAL A 710 -32.09 20.23 -4.52
C VAL A 710 -31.24 21.50 -4.61
N PRO A 711 -30.71 21.87 -5.79
CA PRO A 711 -30.05 23.15 -5.99
C PRO A 711 -30.92 24.32 -5.53
N SER A 712 -30.28 25.40 -5.06
CA SER A 712 -30.95 26.62 -4.59
C SER A 712 -31.76 27.36 -5.66
N ARG A 713 -31.69 26.95 -6.93
CA ARG A 713 -32.37 27.56 -8.09
C ARG A 713 -33.57 26.76 -8.63
N LEU A 714 -34.03 25.74 -7.91
CA LEU A 714 -35.17 24.91 -8.30
C LEU A 714 -36.45 25.32 -7.58
N ASP A 715 -37.52 25.59 -8.33
CA ASP A 715 -38.88 25.74 -7.79
C ASP A 715 -39.71 24.49 -8.08
N LEU A 716 -40.03 23.74 -7.02
CA LEU A 716 -40.82 22.51 -7.07
C LEU A 716 -42.33 22.76 -6.81
N SER A 717 -42.73 24.01 -6.56
CA SER A 717 -43.99 24.33 -5.87
C SER A 717 -45.02 25.12 -6.68
N ARG A 718 -44.77 25.42 -7.97
CA ARG A 718 -45.60 26.37 -8.73
C ARG A 718 -46.04 25.87 -10.11
N SER A 719 -47.24 26.26 -10.52
CA SER A 719 -47.65 26.28 -11.92
C SER A 719 -46.80 27.29 -12.69
N ALA A 720 -46.11 26.85 -13.73
CA ALA A 720 -45.12 27.65 -14.46
C ALA A 720 -45.73 28.89 -15.16
N PRO A 721 -45.03 30.04 -15.19
CA PRO A 721 -45.43 31.17 -16.04
C PRO A 721 -45.16 30.89 -17.54
N ASP A 722 -46.02 31.39 -18.42
CA ASP A 722 -46.10 31.13 -19.88
C ASP A 722 -44.88 31.52 -20.75
N ASN A 723 -43.69 31.72 -20.19
CA ASN A 723 -42.53 32.32 -20.88
C ASN A 723 -41.26 31.43 -20.86
N GLY A 724 -41.40 30.10 -20.82
CA GLY A 724 -40.27 29.17 -20.89
C GLY A 724 -39.68 29.08 -22.31
N LEU A 725 -38.35 29.17 -22.42
CA LEU A 725 -37.62 29.02 -23.70
C LEU A 725 -37.32 27.53 -24.02
N TYR A 726 -37.42 26.66 -23.01
CA TYR A 726 -37.16 25.23 -23.14
C TYR A 726 -38.07 24.45 -22.17
N HIS A 727 -38.80 23.44 -22.66
CA HIS A 727 -39.65 22.56 -21.84
C HIS A 727 -39.27 21.11 -22.08
N LEU A 728 -38.91 20.39 -21.03
CA LEU A 728 -38.73 18.94 -21.04
C LEU A 728 -39.97 18.30 -20.41
N ILE A 729 -40.66 17.47 -21.19
CA ILE A 729 -41.83 16.75 -20.73
C ILE A 729 -41.66 15.27 -21.05
N GLN A 730 -41.52 14.46 -20.01
CA GLN A 730 -41.73 13.03 -20.14
C GLN A 730 -43.23 12.79 -20.27
N LEU A 731 -43.61 12.17 -21.38
CA LEU A 731 -44.99 11.80 -21.66
C LEU A 731 -45.14 10.29 -21.52
N ASP A 732 -46.15 9.86 -20.78
CA ASP A 732 -46.59 8.46 -20.77
C ASP A 732 -47.53 8.15 -21.96
N ASP A 733 -48.11 9.19 -22.57
CA ASP A 733 -48.95 9.13 -23.79
C ASP A 733 -48.84 10.44 -24.61
N TRP A 734 -48.84 10.31 -25.94
CA TRP A 734 -48.79 11.41 -26.91
C TRP A 734 -49.96 12.40 -26.79
N ALA A 735 -51.09 11.99 -26.22
CA ALA A 735 -52.24 12.86 -25.99
C ALA A 735 -51.91 14.08 -25.11
N ALA A 736 -50.95 13.96 -24.18
CA ALA A 736 -50.53 15.06 -23.31
C ALA A 736 -49.62 16.10 -24.00
N LEU A 737 -49.23 15.88 -25.27
CA LEU A 737 -48.53 16.86 -26.10
C LEU A 737 -49.41 18.10 -26.38
N ALA A 738 -50.72 17.89 -26.52
CA ALA A 738 -51.70 18.94 -26.80
C ALA A 738 -51.78 20.00 -25.68
N ASP A 739 -51.67 19.56 -24.42
CA ASP A 739 -51.75 20.44 -23.25
C ASP A 739 -50.45 21.22 -22.99
N ALA A 740 -49.33 20.70 -23.50
CA ALA A 740 -48.01 21.27 -23.32
C ALA A 740 -47.65 22.33 -24.37
N ALA A 741 -48.07 22.12 -25.63
CA ALA A 741 -47.69 22.97 -26.76
C ALA A 741 -48.00 24.47 -26.56
N PRO A 742 -49.17 24.88 -26.01
CA PRO A 742 -49.50 26.30 -25.81
C PRO A 742 -48.62 27.03 -24.79
N ARG A 743 -47.89 26.31 -23.93
CA ARG A 743 -47.09 26.88 -22.82
C ARG A 743 -45.66 27.29 -23.22
N LEU A 744 -45.23 26.94 -24.44
CA LEU A 744 -43.90 27.25 -24.96
C LEU A 744 -43.85 28.67 -25.53
N SER A 745 -42.80 29.44 -25.31
CA SER A 745 -42.61 30.67 -26.10
C SER A 745 -42.38 30.36 -27.60
N PRO A 746 -42.71 31.27 -28.54
CA PRO A 746 -42.36 31.09 -29.96
C PRO A 746 -40.85 30.86 -30.15
N GLY A 747 -40.48 29.79 -30.86
CA GLY A 747 -39.09 29.35 -30.98
C GLY A 747 -38.54 28.56 -29.79
N GLY A 748 -39.37 28.30 -28.77
CA GLY A 748 -39.04 27.39 -27.66
C GLY A 748 -39.01 25.93 -28.09
N LEU A 749 -38.24 25.13 -27.37
CA LEU A 749 -38.02 23.71 -27.67
C LEU A 749 -38.73 22.84 -26.63
N LEU A 750 -39.61 21.96 -27.10
CA LEU A 750 -40.24 20.90 -26.33
C LEU A 750 -39.50 19.59 -26.57
N VAL A 751 -39.14 18.89 -25.50
CA VAL A 751 -38.50 17.59 -25.59
C VAL A 751 -39.36 16.53 -24.94
N VAL A 752 -39.68 15.49 -25.69
CA VAL A 752 -40.39 14.30 -25.25
C VAL A 752 -39.39 13.18 -25.07
N VAL A 753 -39.34 12.59 -23.86
CA VAL A 753 -38.58 11.38 -23.59
C VAL A 753 -39.56 10.26 -23.33
N ALA A 754 -39.50 9.17 -24.09
CA ALA A 754 -40.35 8.00 -23.86
C ALA A 754 -39.54 6.70 -23.88
N PRO A 755 -39.88 5.73 -23.01
CA PRO A 755 -39.34 4.39 -23.10
C PRO A 755 -39.92 3.67 -24.33
N VAL A 756 -39.05 3.04 -25.11
CA VAL A 756 -39.41 2.26 -26.29
C VAL A 756 -39.03 0.81 -26.05
N ALA A 757 -40.04 -0.07 -26.04
CA ALA A 757 -39.84 -1.51 -26.05
C ALA A 757 -39.42 -1.98 -27.44
N LEU A 758 -38.23 -2.59 -27.53
CA LEU A 758 -37.62 -3.01 -28.80
C LEU A 758 -38.27 -4.26 -29.40
N ASP A 759 -39.07 -4.99 -28.61
CA ASP A 759 -39.85 -6.16 -29.02
C ASP A 759 -41.32 -5.84 -29.35
N ALA A 760 -41.71 -4.56 -29.32
CA ALA A 760 -43.03 -4.09 -29.71
C ALA A 760 -43.00 -3.39 -31.08
N ALA A 761 -44.10 -3.47 -31.82
CA ALA A 761 -44.28 -2.68 -33.03
C ALA A 761 -44.50 -1.21 -32.65
N LEU A 762 -43.59 -0.32 -33.06
CA LEU A 762 -43.72 1.11 -32.84
C LEU A 762 -44.62 1.75 -33.90
N GLN A 763 -45.59 2.55 -33.45
CA GLN A 763 -46.29 3.50 -34.32
C GLN A 763 -46.11 4.92 -33.77
N PRO A 764 -45.15 5.70 -34.27
CA PRO A 764 -45.09 7.12 -33.97
C PRO A 764 -46.00 7.87 -34.95
N HIS A 765 -47.32 7.80 -34.78
CA HIS A 765 -48.22 8.73 -35.46
C HIS A 765 -48.29 10.03 -34.65
N ILE A 766 -47.25 10.85 -34.77
CA ILE A 766 -47.22 12.19 -34.16
C ILE A 766 -47.67 13.20 -35.22
N GLN A 767 -48.93 13.62 -35.17
CA GLN A 767 -49.43 14.73 -35.99
C GLN A 767 -49.03 16.07 -35.34
N ALA A 768 -47.74 16.42 -35.41
CA ALA A 768 -47.18 17.62 -34.76
C ALA A 768 -47.76 18.94 -35.31
N ASP A 769 -48.09 18.97 -36.60
CA ASP A 769 -48.62 20.14 -37.31
C ASP A 769 -49.94 20.65 -36.71
N SER A 770 -50.74 19.77 -36.09
CA SER A 770 -52.02 20.10 -35.47
C SER A 770 -51.91 20.95 -34.20
N PHE A 771 -50.70 21.13 -33.66
CA PHE A 771 -50.44 21.85 -32.40
C PHE A 771 -49.50 23.07 -32.56
N GLY A 772 -49.20 23.50 -33.79
CA GLY A 772 -48.27 24.61 -34.04
C GLY A 772 -46.82 24.29 -33.70
N LEU A 773 -46.46 23.01 -33.73
CA LEU A 773 -45.12 22.50 -33.43
C LEU A 773 -44.49 21.89 -34.68
N GLU A 774 -43.24 22.23 -34.93
CA GLU A 774 -42.39 21.64 -35.97
C GLU A 774 -41.49 20.58 -35.32
N ILE A 775 -41.60 19.32 -35.72
CA ILE A 775 -40.68 18.28 -35.25
C ILE A 775 -39.29 18.52 -35.87
N LEU A 776 -38.24 18.48 -35.06
CA LEU A 776 -36.86 18.50 -35.58
C LEU A 776 -36.57 17.19 -36.34
N PRO A 777 -35.57 17.16 -37.25
CA PRO A 777 -35.29 15.98 -38.04
C PRO A 777 -35.18 14.70 -37.20
N ALA A 778 -35.83 13.63 -37.66
CA ALA A 778 -35.90 12.36 -36.96
C ALA A 778 -35.05 11.29 -37.65
N ALA A 779 -34.35 10.49 -36.85
CA ALA A 779 -33.66 9.31 -37.32
C ALA A 779 -34.68 8.18 -37.52
N PRO A 780 -34.41 7.22 -38.43
CA PRO A 780 -35.12 5.96 -38.46
C PRO A 780 -35.11 5.27 -37.08
N MET A 781 -36.21 4.62 -36.72
CA MET A 781 -36.32 3.84 -35.48
C MET A 781 -35.57 2.50 -35.63
N GLU A 782 -34.25 2.60 -35.62
CA GLU A 782 -33.31 1.49 -35.81
C GLU A 782 -32.40 1.36 -34.59
N VAL A 783 -31.81 0.17 -34.41
CA VAL A 783 -30.86 -0.10 -33.32
C VAL A 783 -29.61 -0.73 -33.91
N THR A 784 -28.45 -0.45 -33.32
CA THR A 784 -27.19 -1.07 -33.71
C THR A 784 -26.82 -2.24 -32.80
N ARG A 785 -25.87 -3.08 -33.25
CA ARG A 785 -25.35 -4.18 -32.42
C ARG A 785 -24.70 -3.67 -31.13
N THR A 786 -23.88 -2.62 -31.24
CA THR A 786 -23.18 -2.03 -30.10
C THR A 786 -24.16 -1.43 -29.08
N THR A 787 -25.27 -0.85 -29.53
CA THR A 787 -26.34 -0.38 -28.65
C THR A 787 -27.04 -1.53 -27.93
N LEU A 788 -27.34 -2.64 -28.62
CA LEU A 788 -27.94 -3.84 -27.99
C LEU A 788 -27.07 -4.44 -26.88
N ASP A 789 -25.75 -4.37 -27.00
CA ASP A 789 -24.84 -4.91 -25.98
C ASP A 789 -24.68 -3.94 -24.80
N LEU A 790 -24.45 -2.65 -25.08
CA LEU A 790 -24.01 -1.69 -24.05
C LEU A 790 -25.16 -1.00 -23.29
N MET A 791 -26.34 -0.88 -23.89
CA MET A 791 -27.42 -0.04 -23.37
C MET A 791 -28.72 -0.79 -23.09
N VAL A 792 -28.90 -2.00 -23.61
CA VAL A 792 -30.18 -2.74 -23.52
C VAL A 792 -30.16 -3.75 -22.37
N GLY A 793 -31.11 -3.59 -21.45
CA GLY A 793 -31.37 -4.52 -20.35
C GLY A 793 -32.22 -5.72 -20.76
N ASN A 794 -32.51 -6.61 -19.79
CA ASN A 794 -33.40 -7.76 -20.02
C ASN A 794 -34.85 -7.35 -20.39
N ASP A 795 -35.23 -6.13 -20.00
CA ASP A 795 -36.50 -5.49 -20.30
C ASP A 795 -36.63 -5.04 -21.76
N MET A 796 -35.54 -5.03 -22.54
CA MET A 796 -35.52 -4.61 -23.94
C MET A 796 -36.10 -3.19 -24.15
N VAL A 797 -35.84 -2.28 -23.22
CA VAL A 797 -36.30 -0.89 -23.30
C VAL A 797 -35.13 0.06 -23.54
N LEU A 798 -35.29 0.97 -24.50
CA LEU A 798 -34.40 2.12 -24.70
C LEU A 798 -35.21 3.43 -24.63
N PRO A 799 -34.68 4.51 -24.04
CA PRO A 799 -35.32 5.80 -24.18
C PRO A 799 -35.17 6.34 -25.60
N ALA A 800 -36.20 6.99 -26.10
CA ALA A 800 -36.17 7.83 -27.29
C ALA A 800 -36.42 9.28 -26.89
N THR A 801 -35.75 10.21 -27.58
CA THR A 801 -35.93 11.65 -27.42
C THR A 801 -36.51 12.22 -28.70
N TRP A 802 -37.62 12.95 -28.62
CA TRP A 802 -38.18 13.73 -29.73
C TRP A 802 -38.18 15.21 -29.37
N PHE A 803 -37.75 16.04 -30.31
CA PHE A 803 -37.60 17.47 -30.16
C PHE A 803 -38.59 18.17 -31.08
N PHE A 804 -39.38 19.08 -30.51
CA PHE A 804 -40.37 19.87 -31.22
C PHE A 804 -40.09 21.35 -30.99
N ARG A 805 -40.10 22.14 -32.05
CA ARG A 805 -39.91 23.58 -32.00
C ARG A 805 -41.27 24.26 -32.19
N ARG A 806 -41.64 25.17 -31.28
CA ARG A 806 -42.84 25.98 -31.49
C ARG A 806 -42.61 26.96 -32.64
N SER A 807 -43.49 26.92 -33.62
CA SER A 807 -43.48 27.85 -34.75
C SER A 807 -43.46 29.29 -34.25
N ARG A 808 -42.70 30.16 -34.93
CA ARG A 808 -42.59 31.59 -34.56
C ARG A 808 -43.82 32.43 -34.90
N GLY A 809 -44.84 31.81 -35.51
CA GLY A 809 -46.07 32.44 -36.00
C GLY A 809 -47.22 32.38 -35.01
#